data_AF-A0A3N5LLI1-F1
#
_entry.id   AF-A0A3N5LLI1-F1
#
_cell.length_a   1.000
_cell.length_b   1.000
_cell.length_c   1.000
_cell.angle_alpha   90.00
_cell.angle_beta   90.00
_cell.angle_gamma   90.00
#
_symmetry.space_group_name_H-M   'P 1'
#
loop_
_entity.id
_entity.type
_entity.pdbx_description
1 polymer ?
#
loop_
_entity_poly.entity_id
_entity_poly.type
_entity_poly.pdbx_seq_one_letter_code
_entity_poly.pdbx_strand_id
1 'polypeptide(L)'
;MKQKLTGIGLLFFISVLVYGLIIPAKMSTPPQSKNAAYFPLGAMHNQIDYDHQYITDPSKFGMNLWHYYTGSHRDTVRHQWQPMGWSTISGDRADSLYADYNSYWPGVKLFLDKEAGLFHPNDPSFKMKMLMQRPKIEWLSYGQRSDYQCETILPSDYKWFYSFNTHETGDNKLDSGQMVRVCRTMPDFPIADSPGFIVKKLKANNEQNNTPPFDTYYHGDDSQYRWYIKPRIRIDPDFAVNNPNVPVCSVNIVSSDSVTLRNVILKGRNFWDQYDKYDGRYLEQYRIFSGDDTLEVQGAWGSNTRRMSRGNEINEGSGISQMDIQVYWYGNCNMWIDYVRVDNEIANRLLKSGGDDEYERWIRWEADIANYIPPNLFKPQFKFYIEEFEFNNIPCMGYVNKKLQQLTSPDTVDLMACYYYGLFRNHLPWNDYNSLGMWTDTKKLDADIVNELLIQPTGMRHFFTEIYPFTSNDVKKIPPEPLFSKLPVTIPSTNTGCIYAILESPDSYDTWLQTQLDNPSFPTTEYESGWFTNAIKLANDLTKISGKQFITMPQTHSCQTTGIENRREPTNEEIRLTTNLALSYGTKGIIYFWYGGYGDCSPEVYNAMNGFLTMEVNGLDTSYVPRTNNSYEQNKWDGLIALHKQIRQWAPYFLNFNTAFTNSYIYYKDNERQSFLTKSYFNYIASFKPGDPQVLCPGEIEKMSDIPPEQNLIFDCQSETYVQAATFKVTGSSTPYFMIINRRCSPVKTGFADGRRKIKVIFDSYHNDINSSEVWDIKDLGQPGEPTVTSFYRPGALFADLGWFEPGEAKLYKLVPL
;
A
#
# COMPACT_ATOMS: atom_id res chain seq x y z
N MET A 1 -9.15 26.00 61.17
CA MET A 1 -10.49 26.62 61.36
C MET A 1 -10.94 27.12 60.00
N LYS A 2 -11.83 26.40 59.28
CA LYS A 2 -13.28 26.71 59.16
C LYS A 2 -13.49 28.24 59.05
N GLN A 3 -14.03 28.81 57.96
CA GLN A 3 -15.31 28.46 57.36
C GLN A 3 -15.49 29.12 55.98
N LYS A 4 -16.23 28.43 55.10
CA LYS A 4 -16.80 28.90 53.83
C LYS A 4 -18.04 29.79 54.06
N LEU A 5 -18.32 30.68 53.10
CA LEU A 5 -19.66 31.09 52.61
C LEU A 5 -19.44 31.79 51.24
N THR A 6 -19.68 31.19 50.06
CA THR A 6 -20.93 30.98 49.27
C THR A 6 -21.80 32.20 48.98
N GLY A 7 -22.03 32.46 47.67
CA GLY A 7 -23.21 33.18 47.14
C GLY A 7 -22.90 34.25 46.07
N ILE A 8 -22.75 33.92 44.77
CA ILE A 8 -23.77 33.92 43.68
C ILE A 8 -23.74 35.22 42.82
N GLY A 9 -23.64 35.07 41.48
CA GLY A 9 -24.36 35.94 40.54
C GLY A 9 -23.63 36.59 39.35
N LEU A 10 -23.38 35.80 38.28
CA LEU A 10 -23.49 36.09 36.83
C LEU A 10 -23.07 37.46 36.21
N LEU A 11 -22.12 37.45 35.25
CA LEU A 11 -22.28 37.87 33.82
C LEU A 11 -20.93 37.98 33.04
N PHE A 12 -20.79 37.15 32.00
CA PHE A 12 -20.21 37.32 30.63
C PHE A 12 -18.87 38.08 30.33
N PHE A 13 -17.90 37.33 29.74
CA PHE A 13 -17.05 37.58 28.52
C PHE A 13 -16.14 38.85 28.43
N ILE A 14 -14.88 38.92 27.95
CA ILE A 14 -13.99 38.28 26.93
C ILE A 14 -12.53 38.65 27.32
N SER A 15 -11.60 37.73 27.60
CA SER A 15 -10.63 37.07 26.70
C SER A 15 -9.76 37.96 25.80
N VAL A 16 -8.48 38.14 26.17
CA VAL A 16 -7.37 38.42 25.25
C VAL A 16 -6.39 37.25 25.33
N LEU A 17 -6.18 36.60 24.18
CA LEU A 17 -5.31 35.45 23.95
C LEU A 17 -3.84 35.86 24.03
N VAL A 18 -3.08 35.16 24.89
CA VAL A 18 -1.62 35.02 24.77
C VAL A 18 -1.36 33.69 24.08
N TYR A 19 -0.71 33.75 22.92
CA TYR A 19 -0.17 32.61 22.18
C TYR A 19 0.85 31.86 23.05
N GLY A 20 0.43 30.73 23.62
CA GLY A 20 1.30 29.74 24.20
C GLY A 20 1.71 28.71 23.15
N LEU A 21 3.02 28.51 23.00
CA LEU A 21 3.65 27.36 22.37
C LEU A 21 2.99 26.07 22.85
N ILE A 22 2.20 25.42 21.99
CA ILE A 22 1.74 24.06 22.21
C ILE A 22 2.89 23.14 21.81
N ILE A 23 3.66 22.71 22.80
CA ILE A 23 4.42 21.46 22.71
C ILE A 23 3.39 20.37 22.41
N PRO A 24 3.52 19.57 21.34
CA PRO A 24 2.58 18.50 21.06
C PRO A 24 2.54 17.58 22.26
N ALA A 25 1.40 17.56 22.95
CA ALA A 25 1.14 16.58 23.99
C ALA A 25 1.37 15.20 23.37
N LYS A 26 2.20 14.37 24.01
CA LYS A 26 2.26 12.92 23.74
C LYS A 26 0.82 12.44 23.56
N MET A 27 0.43 12.18 22.32
CA MET A 27 -0.83 11.53 22.03
C MET A 27 -0.79 10.23 22.83
N SER A 28 -1.67 10.12 23.84
CA SER A 28 -1.92 8.85 24.50
C SER A 28 -2.23 7.87 23.39
N THR A 29 -1.41 6.82 23.26
CA THR A 29 -1.68 5.71 22.36
C THR A 29 -3.14 5.33 22.54
N PRO A 30 -3.96 5.31 21.47
CA PRO A 30 -5.31 4.78 21.55
C PRO A 30 -5.20 3.40 22.21
N PRO A 31 -6.13 3.03 23.11
CA PRO A 31 -6.15 1.67 23.64
C PRO A 31 -6.10 0.73 22.44
N GLN A 32 -5.11 -0.17 22.39
CA GLN A 32 -5.14 -1.29 21.46
C GLN A 32 -6.52 -1.93 21.61
N SER A 33 -7.33 -1.88 20.55
CA SER A 33 -8.69 -2.40 20.62
C SER A 33 -8.62 -3.87 21.03
N LYS A 34 -9.47 -4.25 21.97
CA LYS A 34 -9.62 -5.63 22.47
C LYS A 34 -10.26 -6.57 21.43
N ASN A 35 -10.05 -6.33 20.13
CA ASN A 35 -10.27 -7.35 19.11
C ASN A 35 -9.10 -8.33 19.16
N ALA A 36 -9.18 -9.25 20.10
CA ALA A 36 -8.26 -10.37 20.22
C ALA A 36 -8.20 -11.16 18.90
N ALA A 37 -6.98 -11.29 18.39
CA ALA A 37 -6.44 -12.42 17.63
C ALA A 37 -7.14 -12.86 16.32
N TYR A 38 -6.94 -12.12 15.24
CA TYR A 38 -7.11 -12.67 13.89
C TYR A 38 -5.90 -12.35 13.02
N PHE A 39 -5.13 -13.38 12.68
CA PHE A 39 -4.02 -13.30 11.72
C PHE A 39 -4.58 -13.78 10.36
N PRO A 40 -4.81 -12.87 9.39
CA PRO A 40 -5.29 -13.26 8.08
C PRO A 40 -4.23 -14.11 7.38
N LEU A 41 -4.69 -15.26 6.90
CA LEU A 41 -3.98 -16.15 6.01
C LEU A 41 -4.92 -16.44 4.85
N GLY A 42 -4.67 -15.84 3.69
CA GLY A 42 -5.56 -15.91 2.55
C GLY A 42 -4.84 -15.86 1.21
N ALA A 43 -5.61 -15.70 0.15
CA ALA A 43 -5.10 -15.40 -1.18
C ALA A 43 -6.08 -14.48 -1.93
N MET A 44 -5.59 -13.78 -2.94
CA MET A 44 -6.42 -12.94 -3.80
C MET A 44 -7.12 -13.80 -4.87
N HIS A 45 -8.38 -13.45 -5.15
CA HIS A 45 -9.26 -14.12 -6.11
C HIS A 45 -9.58 -15.60 -5.78
N ASN A 46 -10.09 -15.85 -4.57
CA ASN A 46 -10.35 -17.20 -4.05
C ASN A 46 -11.74 -17.77 -4.42
N GLN A 47 -12.62 -16.99 -5.07
CA GLN A 47 -13.97 -17.48 -5.46
C GLN A 47 -13.93 -18.73 -6.35
N ILE A 48 -12.82 -18.98 -7.03
CA ILE A 48 -12.63 -20.17 -7.84
C ILE A 48 -12.81 -21.46 -7.03
N ASP A 49 -12.45 -21.47 -5.73
CA ASP A 49 -12.77 -22.54 -4.79
C ASP A 49 -13.98 -22.15 -3.93
N TYR A 50 -15.10 -21.90 -4.60
CA TYR A 50 -16.31 -21.36 -3.97
C TYR A 50 -16.78 -22.22 -2.80
N ASP A 51 -16.71 -23.55 -2.91
CA ASP A 51 -17.16 -24.50 -1.88
C ASP A 51 -16.09 -24.84 -0.84
N HIS A 52 -14.97 -24.12 -0.86
CA HIS A 52 -13.85 -24.27 0.07
C HIS A 52 -13.31 -25.70 0.11
N GLN A 53 -13.35 -26.38 -1.04
CA GLN A 53 -12.89 -27.74 -1.16
C GLN A 53 -11.39 -27.82 -0.85
N TYR A 54 -10.62 -26.78 -1.09
CA TYR A 54 -9.17 -26.80 -1.07
C TYR A 54 -8.53 -25.81 -0.09
N ILE A 55 -9.16 -24.65 0.15
CA ILE A 55 -8.53 -23.55 0.90
C ILE A 55 -8.66 -23.62 2.42
N THR A 56 -9.77 -24.11 2.97
CA THR A 56 -10.09 -23.99 4.41
C THR A 56 -9.55 -25.12 5.28
N ASP A 57 -9.42 -26.32 4.72
CA ASP A 57 -8.96 -27.50 5.45
C ASP A 57 -7.50 -27.31 5.91
N PRO A 58 -7.19 -27.38 7.23
CA PRO A 58 -5.83 -27.26 7.74
C PRO A 58 -4.86 -28.37 7.29
N SER A 59 -5.38 -29.50 6.82
CA SER A 59 -4.61 -30.56 6.16
C SER A 59 -4.24 -30.20 4.72
N LYS A 60 -4.97 -29.24 4.13
CA LYS A 60 -4.64 -28.50 2.91
C LYS A 60 -4.11 -27.13 3.33
N PHE A 61 -4.51 -26.02 2.71
CA PHE A 61 -3.94 -24.71 3.03
C PHE A 61 -4.31 -24.18 4.42
N GLY A 62 -5.53 -24.42 4.90
CA GLY A 62 -6.05 -23.84 6.14
C GLY A 62 -6.03 -22.31 6.14
N MET A 63 -6.39 -21.71 5.00
CA MET A 63 -6.68 -20.29 4.86
C MET A 63 -7.92 -19.96 5.69
N ASN A 64 -7.95 -18.75 6.21
CA ASN A 64 -9.04 -18.24 7.03
C ASN A 64 -9.60 -16.92 6.50
N LEU A 65 -9.12 -16.43 5.35
CA LEU A 65 -9.56 -15.22 4.68
C LEU A 65 -9.94 -15.53 3.22
N TRP A 66 -11.16 -15.14 2.86
CA TRP A 66 -11.70 -15.17 1.52
C TRP A 66 -11.71 -13.78 0.90
N HIS A 67 -11.43 -13.73 -0.40
CA HIS A 67 -11.46 -12.50 -1.18
C HIS A 67 -11.93 -12.79 -2.60
N TYR A 68 -12.69 -11.86 -3.18
CA TYR A 68 -13.09 -11.86 -4.57
C TYR A 68 -13.09 -10.45 -5.14
N TYR A 69 -12.53 -10.33 -6.35
CA TYR A 69 -12.49 -9.10 -7.10
C TYR A 69 -13.86 -8.71 -7.62
N THR A 70 -14.22 -7.44 -7.50
CA THR A 70 -15.33 -6.86 -8.25
C THR A 70 -15.08 -7.03 -9.76
N GLY A 71 -16.11 -7.49 -10.47
CA GLY A 71 -16.09 -7.51 -11.93
C GLY A 71 -16.46 -6.15 -12.51
N SER A 72 -16.37 -6.02 -13.82
CA SER A 72 -16.84 -4.87 -14.59
C SER A 72 -17.98 -5.27 -15.52
N HIS A 73 -18.96 -4.40 -15.70
CA HIS A 73 -19.97 -4.58 -16.73
C HIS A 73 -20.31 -3.25 -17.40
N ARG A 74 -20.68 -3.30 -18.69
CA ARG A 74 -21.13 -2.11 -19.41
C ARG A 74 -22.60 -1.85 -19.12
N ASP A 75 -22.90 -0.66 -18.59
CA ASP A 75 -24.25 -0.13 -18.50
C ASP A 75 -24.64 0.44 -19.88
N THR A 76 -25.64 -0.17 -20.51
CA THR A 76 -26.10 0.23 -21.85
C THR A 76 -26.92 1.51 -21.85
N VAL A 77 -27.48 1.91 -20.71
CA VAL A 77 -28.26 3.14 -20.56
C VAL A 77 -27.33 4.34 -20.35
N ARG A 78 -26.29 4.15 -19.53
CA ARG A 78 -25.32 5.22 -19.21
C ARG A 78 -24.10 5.22 -20.13
N HIS A 79 -23.92 4.19 -20.96
CA HIS A 79 -22.76 4.00 -21.83
C HIS A 79 -21.40 4.03 -21.08
N GLN A 80 -21.39 3.61 -19.82
CA GLN A 80 -20.21 3.61 -18.94
C GLN A 80 -19.95 2.19 -18.41
N TRP A 81 -18.70 1.89 -18.09
CA TRP A 81 -18.34 0.68 -17.36
C TRP A 81 -18.53 0.90 -15.87
N GLN A 82 -19.08 -0.10 -15.19
CA GLN A 82 -19.43 -0.02 -13.78
C GLN A 82 -19.01 -1.28 -13.03
N PRO A 83 -18.69 -1.15 -11.74
CA PRO A 83 -18.37 -2.29 -10.90
C PRO A 83 -19.58 -3.20 -10.75
N MET A 84 -19.30 -4.49 -10.67
CA MET A 84 -20.24 -5.58 -10.42
C MET A 84 -19.71 -6.42 -9.26
N GLY A 85 -20.56 -6.66 -8.28
CA GLY A 85 -20.21 -7.38 -7.06
C GLY A 85 -20.47 -8.87 -7.21
N TRP A 86 -20.92 -9.48 -6.12
CA TRP A 86 -21.08 -10.93 -6.03
C TRP A 86 -22.42 -11.35 -6.64
N SER A 87 -22.36 -12.26 -7.60
CA SER A 87 -23.54 -12.83 -8.23
C SER A 87 -23.57 -14.35 -8.05
N THR A 88 -24.75 -14.89 -7.75
CA THR A 88 -24.97 -16.34 -7.57
C THR A 88 -25.29 -17.05 -8.89
N ILE A 89 -25.58 -16.31 -9.97
CA ILE A 89 -25.92 -16.85 -11.29
C ILE A 89 -25.18 -16.05 -12.36
N SER A 90 -24.55 -16.72 -13.33
CA SER A 90 -23.90 -16.06 -14.45
C SER A 90 -24.88 -15.16 -15.22
N GLY A 91 -24.54 -13.88 -15.36
CA GLY A 91 -25.37 -12.88 -16.05
C GLY A 91 -26.39 -12.16 -15.17
N ASP A 92 -26.61 -12.58 -13.91
CA ASP A 92 -27.41 -11.82 -12.96
C ASP A 92 -26.63 -10.60 -12.44
N ARG A 93 -27.21 -9.41 -12.58
CA ARG A 93 -26.65 -8.11 -12.18
C ARG A 93 -27.22 -7.61 -10.85
N ALA A 94 -27.67 -8.55 -10.00
CA ALA A 94 -28.29 -8.25 -8.72
C ALA A 94 -27.42 -7.32 -7.86
N ASP A 95 -26.14 -7.64 -7.66
CA ASP A 95 -25.19 -6.79 -6.92
C ASP A 95 -24.44 -5.84 -7.86
N SER A 96 -25.14 -4.80 -8.32
CA SER A 96 -24.59 -3.75 -9.20
C SER A 96 -24.60 -2.37 -8.54
N LEU A 97 -23.88 -1.43 -9.14
CA LEU A 97 -23.74 -0.06 -8.62
C LEU A 97 -25.10 0.59 -8.28
N TYR A 98 -26.06 0.51 -9.20
CA TYR A 98 -27.39 1.15 -9.04
C TYR A 98 -28.49 0.24 -8.49
N ALA A 99 -28.18 -1.02 -8.13
CA ALA A 99 -29.18 -1.89 -7.52
C ALA A 99 -29.62 -1.37 -6.14
N ASP A 100 -30.93 -1.43 -5.87
CA ASP A 100 -31.51 -1.13 -4.56
C ASP A 100 -31.09 -2.18 -3.52
N TYR A 101 -30.89 -1.74 -2.28
CA TYR A 101 -30.51 -2.61 -1.17
C TYR A 101 -31.35 -3.88 -1.07
N ASN A 102 -32.68 -3.77 -1.17
CA ASN A 102 -33.55 -4.93 -1.00
C ASN A 102 -33.41 -5.96 -2.14
N SER A 103 -32.89 -5.54 -3.29
CA SER A 103 -32.64 -6.41 -4.43
C SER A 103 -31.35 -7.21 -4.27
N TYR A 104 -30.25 -6.56 -3.85
CA TYR A 104 -28.94 -7.23 -3.79
C TYR A 104 -28.59 -7.82 -2.42
N TRP A 105 -29.16 -7.28 -1.33
CA TRP A 105 -28.88 -7.73 0.02
C TRP A 105 -29.14 -9.23 0.25
N PRO A 106 -30.24 -9.83 -0.21
CA PRO A 106 -30.46 -11.27 -0.02
C PRO A 106 -29.34 -12.13 -0.61
N GLY A 107 -28.81 -11.76 -1.78
CA GLY A 107 -27.69 -12.43 -2.42
C GLY A 107 -26.41 -12.29 -1.60
N VAL A 108 -26.05 -11.06 -1.22
CA VAL A 108 -24.87 -10.77 -0.38
C VAL A 108 -24.94 -11.51 0.96
N LYS A 109 -26.12 -11.53 1.58
CA LYS A 109 -26.36 -12.25 2.85
C LYS A 109 -26.07 -13.75 2.73
N LEU A 110 -26.37 -14.39 1.59
CA LEU A 110 -26.04 -15.80 1.38
C LEU A 110 -24.53 -16.05 1.42
N PHE A 111 -23.73 -15.16 0.84
CA PHE A 111 -22.27 -15.23 0.94
C PHE A 111 -21.83 -15.06 2.41
N LEU A 112 -22.31 -14.04 3.12
CA LEU A 112 -21.98 -13.83 4.53
C LEU A 112 -22.36 -15.04 5.40
N ASP A 113 -23.54 -15.61 5.18
CA ASP A 113 -24.01 -16.80 5.90
C ASP A 113 -23.16 -18.05 5.60
N LYS A 114 -22.73 -18.21 4.34
CA LYS A 114 -21.80 -19.27 3.92
C LYS A 114 -20.46 -19.15 4.62
N GLU A 115 -19.84 -17.97 4.55
CA GLU A 115 -18.52 -17.70 5.14
C GLU A 115 -18.56 -17.73 6.67
N ALA A 116 -19.74 -17.52 7.26
CA ALA A 116 -19.96 -17.76 8.68
C ALA A 116 -20.06 -19.25 9.04
N GLY A 117 -20.07 -20.16 8.07
CA GLY A 117 -20.19 -21.60 8.27
C GLY A 117 -21.61 -22.08 8.56
N LEU A 118 -22.65 -21.30 8.22
CA LEU A 118 -24.04 -21.69 8.53
C LEU A 118 -24.51 -22.93 7.77
N PHE A 119 -23.94 -23.19 6.58
CA PHE A 119 -24.25 -24.39 5.80
C PHE A 119 -23.47 -25.63 6.26
N HIS A 120 -22.46 -25.44 7.13
CA HIS A 120 -21.64 -26.51 7.70
C HIS A 120 -21.43 -26.28 9.21
N PRO A 121 -22.50 -26.24 10.04
CA PRO A 121 -22.42 -25.76 11.42
C PRO A 121 -21.55 -26.62 12.35
N ASN A 122 -21.28 -27.87 11.95
CA ASN A 122 -20.47 -28.82 12.72
C ASN A 122 -18.98 -28.80 12.31
N ASP A 123 -18.61 -28.03 11.29
CA ASP A 123 -17.23 -27.99 10.79
C ASP A 123 -16.66 -26.58 10.89
N PRO A 124 -15.76 -26.32 11.87
CA PRO A 124 -15.18 -24.99 12.06
C PRO A 124 -14.24 -24.56 10.93
N SER A 125 -13.82 -25.47 10.03
CA SER A 125 -13.00 -25.10 8.87
C SER A 125 -13.75 -24.23 7.88
N PHE A 126 -15.10 -24.31 7.82
CA PHE A 126 -15.92 -23.49 6.91
C PHE A 126 -16.14 -22.04 7.39
N LYS A 127 -15.46 -21.61 8.47
CA LYS A 127 -15.55 -20.23 8.96
C LYS A 127 -14.40 -19.41 8.40
N MET A 128 -14.70 -18.48 7.52
CA MET A 128 -13.72 -17.56 6.95
C MET A 128 -14.11 -16.11 7.15
N LYS A 129 -13.08 -15.27 7.27
CA LYS A 129 -13.24 -13.84 7.16
C LYS A 129 -13.29 -13.43 5.69
N MET A 130 -13.87 -12.27 5.40
CA MET A 130 -14.01 -11.74 4.04
C MET A 130 -13.33 -10.39 3.93
N LEU A 131 -12.34 -10.31 3.04
CA LEU A 131 -11.81 -9.06 2.51
C LEU A 131 -12.67 -8.67 1.30
N MET A 132 -13.51 -7.65 1.45
CA MET A 132 -14.63 -7.40 0.54
C MET A 132 -14.32 -6.26 -0.42
N GLN A 133 -14.36 -6.52 -1.73
CA GLN A 133 -14.58 -5.46 -2.72
C GLN A 133 -16.06 -5.35 -2.99
N ARG A 134 -16.58 -4.13 -2.94
CA ARG A 134 -18.02 -3.86 -3.05
C ARG A 134 -18.26 -2.74 -4.06
N PRO A 135 -19.20 -2.88 -5.01
CA PRO A 135 -19.35 -1.94 -6.11
C PRO A 135 -19.52 -0.48 -5.69
N LYS A 136 -20.37 -0.25 -4.69
CA LYS A 136 -20.68 1.09 -4.21
C LYS A 136 -19.53 1.71 -3.43
N ILE A 137 -18.81 0.93 -2.61
CA ILE A 137 -17.66 1.44 -1.84
C ILE A 137 -16.51 1.80 -2.77
N GLU A 138 -16.20 0.93 -3.73
CA GLU A 138 -15.14 1.18 -4.70
C GLU A 138 -15.43 2.37 -5.59
N TRP A 139 -16.61 2.40 -6.23
CA TRP A 139 -16.99 3.50 -7.12
C TRP A 139 -16.83 4.87 -6.44
N LEU A 140 -17.31 4.99 -5.20
CA LEU A 140 -17.17 6.21 -4.43
C LEU A 140 -15.73 6.51 -4.02
N SER A 141 -14.93 5.49 -3.74
CA SER A 141 -13.53 5.65 -3.34
C SER A 141 -12.63 6.09 -4.50
N TYR A 142 -12.97 5.73 -5.74
CA TYR A 142 -12.27 6.17 -6.96
C TYR A 142 -12.71 7.55 -7.49
N GLY A 143 -13.50 8.31 -6.72
CA GLY A 143 -13.67 9.73 -7.02
C GLY A 143 -12.34 10.48 -6.94
N GLN A 144 -12.01 11.30 -7.94
CA GLN A 144 -10.74 12.01 -8.03
C GLN A 144 -10.91 13.48 -7.68
N ARG A 145 -10.07 13.99 -6.76
CA ARG A 145 -9.96 15.40 -6.38
C ARG A 145 -8.50 15.84 -6.33
N SER A 146 -8.19 16.92 -7.04
CA SER A 146 -6.88 17.57 -7.05
C SER A 146 -7.03 19.03 -6.65
N ASP A 147 -6.27 19.50 -5.65
CA ASP A 147 -6.32 20.87 -5.15
C ASP A 147 -5.00 21.60 -5.45
N TYR A 148 -4.93 22.24 -6.62
CA TYR A 148 -3.73 22.93 -7.08
C TYR A 148 -3.62 24.32 -6.47
N GLN A 149 -2.69 24.48 -5.55
CA GLN A 149 -2.44 25.74 -4.85
C GLN A 149 -1.88 26.79 -5.82
N CYS A 150 -2.35 28.05 -5.70
CA CYS A 150 -2.00 29.12 -6.62
C CYS A 150 -0.85 29.99 -6.13
N GLU A 151 -0.54 29.96 -4.83
CA GLU A 151 0.64 30.58 -4.26
C GLU A 151 1.91 29.81 -4.64
N THR A 152 3.05 30.50 -4.58
CA THR A 152 4.34 29.83 -4.71
C THR A 152 4.60 28.93 -3.50
N ILE A 153 4.56 27.61 -3.71
CA ILE A 153 4.86 26.61 -2.69
C ILE A 153 6.36 26.30 -2.67
N LEU A 154 6.92 26.26 -1.46
CA LEU A 154 8.30 25.79 -1.24
C LEU A 154 8.39 24.28 -1.49
N PRO A 155 9.46 23.77 -2.11
CA PRO A 155 9.66 22.33 -2.29
C PRO A 155 9.61 21.51 -0.99
N SER A 156 9.73 22.14 0.18
CA SER A 156 9.59 21.52 1.52
C SER A 156 8.19 21.05 1.89
N ASP A 157 7.15 21.53 1.21
CA ASP A 157 5.77 21.05 1.42
C ASP A 157 5.58 19.66 0.81
N TYR A 158 4.92 18.73 1.51
CA TYR A 158 4.66 17.37 1.02
C TYR A 158 3.74 17.32 -0.22
N LYS A 159 3.01 18.40 -0.53
CA LYS A 159 2.14 18.55 -1.71
C LYS A 159 2.64 19.60 -2.70
N TRP A 160 3.93 19.91 -2.70
CA TRP A 160 4.53 20.91 -3.60
C TRP A 160 4.21 20.73 -5.09
N PHE A 161 3.95 19.49 -5.53
CA PHE A 161 3.60 19.14 -6.90
C PHE A 161 2.16 19.50 -7.30
N TYR A 162 1.26 19.73 -6.34
CA TYR A 162 -0.05 20.33 -6.60
C TYR A 162 0.03 21.84 -6.59
N SER A 163 0.83 22.38 -7.52
CA SER A 163 0.99 23.80 -7.76
C SER A 163 1.36 24.09 -9.23
N PHE A 164 1.62 25.36 -9.52
CA PHE A 164 1.97 25.87 -10.84
C PHE A 164 3.43 26.32 -10.90
N ASN A 165 4.05 26.24 -12.08
CA ASN A 165 5.43 26.71 -12.28
C ASN A 165 5.53 28.20 -12.61
N THR A 166 4.44 28.83 -13.04
CA THR A 166 4.52 30.17 -13.62
C THR A 166 3.45 31.11 -13.09
N HIS A 167 3.92 32.30 -12.75
CA HIS A 167 3.21 33.39 -12.10
C HIS A 167 3.67 34.72 -12.73
N GLU A 168 2.86 35.34 -13.60
CA GLU A 168 3.24 36.58 -14.30
C GLU A 168 2.79 37.85 -13.58
N THR A 169 1.71 37.78 -12.78
CA THR A 169 1.10 38.95 -12.13
C THR A 169 0.58 38.67 -10.71
N GLY A 170 0.64 39.63 -9.80
CA GLY A 170 0.21 39.45 -8.41
C GLY A 170 1.24 38.74 -7.52
N ASP A 171 0.95 38.65 -6.23
CA ASP A 171 1.88 38.19 -5.20
C ASP A 171 1.19 37.36 -4.09
N ASN A 172 1.99 36.60 -3.34
CA ASN A 172 1.50 35.81 -2.21
C ASN A 172 1.14 36.74 -1.04
N LYS A 173 -0.05 36.56 -0.46
CA LYS A 173 -0.52 37.29 0.72
C LYS A 173 -1.33 36.39 1.63
N LEU A 174 -1.18 36.56 2.93
CA LEU A 174 -2.06 35.91 3.90
C LEU A 174 -3.44 36.59 3.88
N ASP A 175 -4.50 35.82 3.64
CA ASP A 175 -5.89 36.26 3.71
C ASP A 175 -6.72 35.23 4.48
N SER A 176 -7.41 35.68 5.54
CA SER A 176 -8.23 34.80 6.40
C SER A 176 -7.51 33.53 6.91
N GLY A 177 -6.19 33.61 7.13
CA GLY A 177 -5.37 32.49 7.61
C GLY A 177 -4.85 31.54 6.52
N GLN A 178 -5.16 31.79 5.25
CA GLN A 178 -4.65 31.02 4.11
C GLN A 178 -3.69 31.87 3.29
N MET A 179 -2.66 31.25 2.72
CA MET A 179 -1.81 31.92 1.76
C MET A 179 -2.53 31.92 0.42
N VAL A 180 -2.74 33.10 -0.16
CA VAL A 180 -3.44 33.27 -1.44
C VAL A 180 -2.63 34.16 -2.35
N ARG A 181 -2.97 34.18 -3.63
CA ARG A 181 -2.34 35.06 -4.62
C ARG A 181 -3.27 36.23 -4.94
N VAL A 182 -2.75 37.45 -4.87
CA VAL A 182 -3.54 38.68 -4.96
C VAL A 182 -3.09 39.52 -6.14
N CYS A 183 -4.04 39.96 -6.95
CA CYS A 183 -3.85 40.91 -8.03
C CYS A 183 -4.56 42.22 -7.70
N ARG A 184 -3.88 43.35 -7.87
CA ARG A 184 -4.28 44.65 -7.30
C ARG A 184 -4.48 45.73 -8.35
N THR A 185 -5.54 46.52 -8.19
CA THR A 185 -5.82 47.74 -8.98
C THR A 185 -5.64 49.01 -8.17
N MET A 186 -5.38 50.13 -8.85
CA MET A 186 -5.46 51.47 -8.26
C MET A 186 -6.94 51.90 -8.13
N PRO A 187 -7.34 52.71 -7.13
CA PRO A 187 -6.51 53.34 -6.10
C PRO A 187 -6.35 52.51 -4.82
N ASP A 188 -7.00 51.35 -4.73
CA ASP A 188 -7.07 50.56 -3.48
C ASP A 188 -5.71 50.06 -2.98
N PHE A 189 -4.73 50.00 -3.88
CA PHE A 189 -3.33 49.68 -3.58
C PHE A 189 -2.39 50.74 -4.14
N PRO A 190 -1.25 51.03 -3.47
CA PRO A 190 -0.30 52.05 -3.91
C PRO A 190 0.51 51.68 -5.16
N ILE A 191 0.49 50.40 -5.56
CA ILE A 191 1.11 49.87 -6.78
C ILE A 191 0.09 48.88 -7.38
N ALA A 192 -0.35 49.12 -8.61
CA ALA A 192 -1.18 48.18 -9.36
C ALA A 192 -0.32 47.14 -10.08
N ASP A 193 -0.84 45.91 -10.16
CA ASP A 193 -0.25 44.85 -10.95
C ASP A 193 -0.66 44.98 -12.43
N SER A 194 0.17 44.47 -13.35
CA SER A 194 -0.19 44.39 -14.77
C SER A 194 -1.13 43.21 -15.03
N PRO A 195 -2.10 43.29 -15.96
CA PRO A 195 -2.85 42.11 -16.42
C PRO A 195 -1.91 40.99 -16.88
N GLY A 196 -2.27 39.73 -16.61
CA GLY A 196 -1.36 38.61 -16.86
C GLY A 196 -1.86 37.27 -16.34
N PHE A 197 -1.10 36.19 -16.60
CA PHE A 197 -1.39 34.89 -16.02
C PHE A 197 -1.08 34.88 -14.52
N ILE A 198 -2.12 34.73 -13.70
CA ILE A 198 -1.97 34.48 -12.27
C ILE A 198 -1.33 33.10 -12.08
N VAL A 199 -1.81 32.09 -12.79
CA VAL A 199 -1.23 30.75 -12.74
C VAL A 199 -1.24 30.12 -14.11
N LYS A 200 -0.18 29.40 -14.46
CA LYS A 200 -0.07 28.50 -15.62
C LYS A 200 1.08 27.52 -15.42
N LYS A 201 1.17 26.51 -16.29
CA LYS A 201 2.14 25.41 -16.25
C LYS A 201 2.02 24.57 -14.98
N LEU A 202 0.93 23.83 -14.87
CA LEU A 202 0.69 22.81 -13.86
C LEU A 202 1.87 21.82 -13.74
N LYS A 203 2.26 21.47 -12.52
CA LYS A 203 3.38 20.54 -12.23
C LYS A 203 2.96 19.07 -12.34
N ALA A 204 1.98 18.64 -11.55
CA ALA A 204 1.33 17.33 -11.66
C ALA A 204 0.20 17.42 -12.70
N ASN A 205 0.49 17.07 -13.96
CA ASN A 205 -0.39 17.39 -15.07
C ASN A 205 -0.72 16.18 -15.97
N ASN A 206 -0.83 15.00 -15.39
CA ASN A 206 -1.16 13.76 -16.11
C ASN A 206 -2.36 12.99 -15.52
N GLU A 207 -2.95 13.48 -14.44
CA GLU A 207 -3.97 12.78 -13.64
C GLU A 207 -5.41 12.82 -14.23
N GLN A 208 -5.68 13.61 -15.26
CA GLN A 208 -7.01 13.73 -15.89
C GLN A 208 -7.02 13.12 -17.31
N ASN A 209 -6.09 12.20 -17.58
CA ASN A 209 -5.84 11.72 -18.94
C ASN A 209 -5.51 10.22 -19.03
N ASN A 210 -5.81 9.46 -17.98
CA ASN A 210 -5.64 8.02 -17.96
C ASN A 210 -6.76 7.34 -18.77
N THR A 211 -6.42 6.78 -19.94
CA THR A 211 -7.38 6.00 -20.77
C THR A 211 -6.76 4.65 -21.12
N PRO A 212 -6.78 3.66 -20.21
CA PRO A 212 -6.13 2.37 -20.42
C PRO A 212 -6.58 1.73 -21.73
N PRO A 213 -5.69 1.00 -22.43
CA PRO A 213 -5.99 0.40 -23.73
C PRO A 213 -7.02 -0.73 -23.66
N PHE A 214 -7.37 -1.17 -22.45
CA PHE A 214 -8.38 -2.19 -22.19
C PHE A 214 -9.68 -1.50 -21.77
N ASP A 215 -10.65 -1.45 -22.69
CA ASP A 215 -11.96 -0.81 -22.55
C ASP A 215 -12.82 -1.35 -21.39
N THR A 216 -12.33 -2.20 -20.48
CA THR A 216 -13.12 -2.86 -19.43
C THR A 216 -12.89 -2.30 -18.02
N TYR A 217 -11.99 -1.33 -17.84
CA TYR A 217 -11.59 -0.81 -16.53
C TYR A 217 -12.46 0.38 -16.09
N TYR A 218 -13.30 0.22 -15.06
CA TYR A 218 -14.26 1.26 -14.63
C TYR A 218 -13.66 2.34 -13.71
N HIS A 219 -12.51 2.09 -13.09
CA HIS A 219 -11.89 2.96 -12.09
C HIS A 219 -10.58 3.63 -12.54
N GLY A 220 -10.21 3.48 -13.82
CA GLY A 220 -9.01 4.10 -14.38
C GLY A 220 -9.20 4.69 -15.79
N ASP A 221 -10.43 4.78 -16.28
CA ASP A 221 -10.74 5.36 -17.60
C ASP A 221 -11.39 6.74 -17.46
N ASP A 222 -10.54 7.76 -17.50
CA ASP A 222 -10.92 9.17 -17.40
C ASP A 222 -11.81 9.64 -18.57
N SER A 223 -11.92 8.85 -19.65
CA SER A 223 -12.82 9.17 -20.77
C SER A 223 -14.29 9.12 -20.39
N GLN A 224 -14.62 8.42 -19.30
CA GLN A 224 -16.00 8.21 -18.85
C GLN A 224 -16.53 9.34 -17.97
N TYR A 225 -15.64 10.14 -17.38
CA TYR A 225 -16.01 11.12 -16.36
C TYR A 225 -16.26 12.51 -16.94
N ARG A 226 -17.08 13.26 -16.21
CA ARG A 226 -17.12 14.71 -16.30
C ARG A 226 -16.24 15.33 -15.23
N TRP A 227 -15.43 16.30 -15.64
CA TRP A 227 -14.52 17.05 -14.79
C TRP A 227 -15.05 18.44 -14.50
N TYR A 228 -14.96 18.85 -13.24
CA TYR A 228 -15.43 20.14 -12.72
C TYR A 228 -14.22 20.94 -12.23
N ILE A 229 -13.99 22.10 -12.86
CA ILE A 229 -12.86 22.97 -12.57
C ILE A 229 -13.37 24.12 -11.69
N LYS A 230 -12.80 24.24 -10.50
CA LYS A 230 -13.32 25.06 -9.41
C LYS A 230 -12.21 25.96 -8.87
N PRO A 231 -11.85 27.05 -9.58
CA PRO A 231 -10.96 28.05 -9.01
C PRO A 231 -11.65 28.70 -7.82
N ARG A 232 -10.96 28.81 -6.68
CA ARG A 232 -11.48 29.47 -5.48
C ARG A 232 -11.09 30.94 -5.50
N ILE A 233 -12.01 31.80 -5.95
CA ILE A 233 -11.75 33.23 -6.18
C ILE A 233 -12.65 34.10 -5.32
N ARG A 234 -12.12 35.22 -4.84
CA ARG A 234 -12.92 36.38 -4.43
C ARG A 234 -12.48 37.64 -5.17
N ILE A 235 -13.42 38.59 -5.30
CA ILE A 235 -13.17 39.92 -5.87
C ILE A 235 -13.72 41.02 -4.96
N ASP A 236 -13.45 42.27 -5.31
CA ASP A 236 -14.09 43.42 -4.68
C ASP A 236 -15.64 43.34 -4.86
N PRO A 237 -16.42 43.31 -3.76
CA PRO A 237 -17.88 43.28 -3.82
C PRO A 237 -18.49 44.50 -4.50
N ASP A 238 -17.93 45.70 -4.30
CA ASP A 238 -18.45 46.92 -4.91
C ASP A 238 -18.25 46.90 -6.42
N PHE A 239 -17.10 46.38 -6.88
CA PHE A 239 -16.86 46.16 -8.30
C PHE A 239 -17.86 45.15 -8.89
N ALA A 240 -18.07 44.00 -8.24
CA ALA A 240 -18.93 42.94 -8.74
C ALA A 240 -20.36 43.40 -9.01
N VAL A 241 -20.91 44.23 -8.11
CA VAL A 241 -22.28 44.77 -8.20
C VAL A 241 -22.38 45.88 -9.24
N ASN A 242 -21.41 46.81 -9.27
CA ASN A 242 -21.46 47.98 -10.14
C ASN A 242 -20.99 47.71 -11.58
N ASN A 243 -20.22 46.64 -11.81
CA ASN A 243 -19.60 46.31 -13.10
C ASN A 243 -19.93 44.87 -13.56
N PRO A 244 -21.22 44.49 -13.67
CA PRO A 244 -21.65 43.11 -13.89
C PRO A 244 -21.08 42.45 -15.14
N ASN A 245 -20.86 43.22 -16.19
CA ASN A 245 -20.49 42.72 -17.51
C ASN A 245 -18.99 42.84 -17.80
N VAL A 246 -18.21 43.39 -16.86
CA VAL A 246 -16.78 43.60 -17.04
C VAL A 246 -16.02 42.31 -16.70
N PRO A 247 -15.11 41.84 -17.58
CA PRO A 247 -14.26 40.68 -17.32
C PRO A 247 -13.38 40.85 -16.07
N VAL A 248 -13.32 39.81 -15.25
CA VAL A 248 -12.44 39.71 -14.08
C VAL A 248 -11.23 38.88 -14.45
N CYS A 249 -11.47 37.62 -14.84
CA CYS A 249 -10.44 36.68 -15.25
C CYS A 249 -10.96 35.71 -16.32
N SER A 250 -10.06 35.04 -17.02
CA SER A 250 -10.39 33.86 -17.83
C SER A 250 -9.73 32.61 -17.26
N VAL A 251 -10.43 31.49 -17.37
CA VAL A 251 -9.95 30.16 -17.01
C VAL A 251 -9.81 29.36 -18.30
N ASN A 252 -8.59 28.98 -18.65
CA ASN A 252 -8.29 28.17 -19.83
C ASN A 252 -7.92 26.77 -19.39
N ILE A 253 -8.48 25.77 -20.06
CA ILE A 253 -8.17 24.36 -19.82
C ILE A 253 -7.54 23.82 -21.08
N VAL A 254 -6.31 23.32 -20.95
CA VAL A 254 -5.48 22.85 -22.05
C VAL A 254 -5.27 21.34 -21.89
N SER A 255 -5.42 20.60 -22.98
CA SER A 255 -5.19 19.16 -23.02
C SER A 255 -3.70 18.81 -22.96
N SER A 256 -3.39 17.54 -22.70
CA SER A 256 -2.05 16.99 -22.78
C SER A 256 -1.39 17.17 -24.15
N ASP A 257 -2.20 17.31 -25.21
CA ASP A 257 -1.78 17.59 -26.59
C ASP A 257 -1.71 19.08 -26.94
N SER A 258 -1.77 19.97 -25.94
CA SER A 258 -1.74 21.43 -26.09
C SER A 258 -2.98 22.04 -26.77
N VAL A 259 -4.10 21.31 -26.86
CA VAL A 259 -5.36 21.82 -27.42
C VAL A 259 -6.16 22.51 -26.31
N THR A 260 -6.69 23.71 -26.57
CA THR A 260 -7.61 24.36 -25.63
C THR A 260 -8.95 23.63 -25.64
N LEU A 261 -9.29 22.98 -24.53
CA LEU A 261 -10.55 22.26 -24.34
C LEU A 261 -11.69 23.20 -23.97
N ARG A 262 -11.37 24.22 -23.15
CA ARG A 262 -12.32 25.22 -22.65
C ARG A 262 -11.62 26.56 -22.39
N ASN A 263 -12.37 27.64 -22.59
CA ASN A 263 -12.01 29.00 -22.21
C ASN A 263 -13.26 29.68 -21.67
N VAL A 264 -13.26 30.02 -20.39
CA VAL A 264 -14.41 30.65 -19.72
C VAL A 264 -13.99 32.00 -19.17
N ILE A 265 -14.75 33.05 -19.48
CA ILE A 265 -14.51 34.40 -18.96
C ILE A 265 -15.46 34.67 -17.81
N LEU A 266 -14.92 34.79 -16.60
CA LEU A 266 -15.66 35.22 -15.43
C LEU A 266 -15.74 36.75 -15.39
N LYS A 267 -16.96 37.26 -15.24
CA LYS A 267 -17.33 38.68 -15.15
C LYS A 267 -17.90 38.97 -13.76
N GLY A 268 -18.03 40.24 -13.40
CA GLY A 268 -18.57 40.66 -12.08
C GLY A 268 -19.87 39.94 -11.68
N ARG A 269 -20.82 39.81 -12.60
CA ARG A 269 -22.11 39.12 -12.37
C ARG A 269 -22.00 37.63 -12.04
N ASN A 270 -20.90 36.98 -12.41
CA ASN A 270 -20.72 35.55 -12.15
C ASN A 270 -20.46 35.27 -10.66
N PHE A 271 -20.10 36.29 -9.87
CA PHE A 271 -19.88 36.20 -8.43
C PHE A 271 -21.15 36.44 -7.60
N TRP A 272 -22.26 36.78 -8.25
CA TRP A 272 -23.51 37.03 -7.55
C TRP A 272 -24.16 35.75 -7.02
N ASP A 273 -24.81 35.88 -5.88
CA ASP A 273 -25.74 34.89 -5.35
C ASP A 273 -27.08 34.89 -6.12
N GLN A 274 -28.03 34.10 -5.61
CA GLN A 274 -29.38 33.99 -6.17
C GLN A 274 -30.22 35.26 -6.08
N TYR A 275 -29.78 36.26 -5.31
CA TYR A 275 -30.44 37.56 -5.11
C TYR A 275 -29.68 38.71 -5.78
N ASP A 276 -28.80 38.40 -6.73
CA ASP A 276 -27.96 39.36 -7.45
C ASP A 276 -27.02 40.17 -6.52
N LYS A 277 -26.58 39.58 -5.41
CA LYS A 277 -25.67 40.20 -4.43
C LYS A 277 -24.36 39.44 -4.31
N TYR A 278 -23.29 40.13 -3.92
CA TYR A 278 -22.02 39.52 -3.58
C TYR A 278 -21.40 40.24 -2.38
N ASP A 279 -20.88 39.48 -1.43
CA ASP A 279 -20.37 39.95 -0.12
C ASP A 279 -18.84 39.88 -0.03
N GLY A 280 -18.14 39.57 -1.13
CA GLY A 280 -16.70 39.41 -1.14
C GLY A 280 -16.19 38.06 -0.65
N ARG A 281 -17.08 37.07 -0.42
CA ARG A 281 -16.66 35.71 -0.03
C ARG A 281 -15.95 34.97 -1.16
N TYR A 282 -15.08 34.03 -0.80
CA TYR A 282 -14.51 33.10 -1.79
C TYR A 282 -15.59 32.19 -2.37
N LEU A 283 -15.56 32.02 -3.69
CA LEU A 283 -16.45 31.14 -4.44
C LEU A 283 -15.63 30.11 -5.22
N GLU A 284 -16.13 28.88 -5.26
CA GLU A 284 -15.67 27.81 -6.15
C GLU A 284 -16.64 27.55 -7.31
N GLN A 285 -17.88 28.04 -7.16
CA GLN A 285 -18.97 27.89 -8.11
C GLN A 285 -19.49 29.26 -8.47
N TYR A 286 -19.71 29.45 -9.77
CA TYR A 286 -20.06 30.74 -10.33
C TYR A 286 -21.42 30.66 -10.98
N ARG A 287 -22.16 31.77 -10.97
CA ARG A 287 -23.43 31.86 -11.66
C ARG A 287 -23.19 31.97 -13.16
N ILE A 288 -23.51 30.92 -13.91
CA ILE A 288 -23.35 30.88 -15.36
C ILE A 288 -24.69 31.15 -16.05
N PHE A 289 -24.71 32.08 -17.01
CA PHE A 289 -25.95 32.62 -17.60
C PHE A 289 -26.21 32.13 -19.05
N SER A 290 -25.26 31.43 -19.68
CA SER A 290 -25.35 30.87 -21.04
C SER A 290 -24.69 29.48 -21.15
N GLY A 291 -25.20 28.63 -22.04
CA GLY A 291 -24.95 27.18 -22.08
C GLY A 291 -23.52 26.70 -22.42
N ASP A 292 -22.60 27.60 -22.79
CA ASP A 292 -21.21 27.24 -23.17
C ASP A 292 -20.14 27.77 -22.19
N ASP A 293 -20.55 28.47 -21.12
CA ASP A 293 -19.64 29.10 -20.14
C ASP A 293 -19.41 28.23 -18.90
N THR A 294 -19.65 26.91 -18.97
CA THR A 294 -19.44 26.02 -17.83
C THR A 294 -17.95 25.69 -17.66
N LEU A 295 -17.50 25.65 -16.41
CA LEU A 295 -16.16 25.15 -16.06
C LEU A 295 -16.18 23.62 -15.96
N GLU A 296 -16.68 22.98 -17.03
CA GLU A 296 -16.84 21.53 -17.14
C GLU A 296 -16.17 21.01 -18.42
N VAL A 297 -15.45 19.89 -18.30
CA VAL A 297 -14.85 19.16 -19.42
C VAL A 297 -15.36 17.72 -19.38
N GLN A 298 -15.80 17.20 -20.52
CA GLN A 298 -16.24 15.81 -20.66
C GLN A 298 -15.09 14.95 -21.20
N GLY A 299 -14.85 13.82 -20.55
CA GLY A 299 -13.84 12.83 -20.94
C GLY A 299 -12.40 13.23 -20.58
N ALA A 300 -11.47 12.42 -21.05
CA ALA A 300 -10.04 12.56 -20.78
C ALA A 300 -9.46 13.80 -21.46
N TRP A 301 -8.48 14.43 -20.82
CA TRP A 301 -7.90 15.70 -21.25
C TRP A 301 -6.76 15.49 -22.27
N GLY A 302 -6.97 14.65 -23.29
CA GLY A 302 -6.05 14.43 -24.42
C GLY A 302 -5.63 12.97 -24.66
N SER A 303 -4.47 12.77 -25.28
CA SER A 303 -3.94 11.45 -25.65
C SER A 303 -3.19 10.78 -24.50
N ASN A 304 -3.45 9.50 -24.27
CA ASN A 304 -2.74 8.70 -23.26
C ASN A 304 -1.30 8.31 -23.66
N THR A 305 -0.80 8.82 -24.79
CA THR A 305 0.62 8.70 -25.17
C THR A 305 1.51 9.71 -24.43
N ARG A 306 0.92 10.73 -23.79
CA ARG A 306 1.62 11.78 -23.04
C ARG A 306 1.40 11.63 -21.53
N ARG A 307 1.96 10.57 -20.96
CA ARG A 307 1.76 10.20 -19.54
C ARG A 307 2.72 10.87 -18.55
N MET A 308 3.78 11.52 -19.02
CA MET A 308 4.79 12.09 -18.13
C MET A 308 4.37 13.47 -17.64
N SER A 309 4.30 13.67 -16.31
CA SER A 309 4.07 14.99 -15.73
C SER A 309 5.22 15.95 -16.04
N ARG A 310 4.88 17.22 -16.25
CA ARG A 310 5.82 18.31 -16.59
C ARG A 310 6.85 18.58 -15.49
N GLY A 311 6.43 18.57 -14.22
CA GLY A 311 7.30 18.97 -13.10
C GLY A 311 7.80 20.40 -13.21
N ASN A 312 8.94 20.71 -12.59
CA ASN A 312 9.54 22.04 -12.61
C ASN A 312 10.32 22.32 -13.91
N GLU A 313 10.34 21.39 -14.87
CA GLU A 313 11.07 21.58 -16.11
C GLU A 313 10.46 22.70 -16.96
N ILE A 314 11.33 23.59 -17.43
CA ILE A 314 10.98 24.71 -18.31
C ILE A 314 10.98 24.31 -19.80
N ASN A 315 11.62 23.18 -20.16
CA ASN A 315 11.77 22.71 -21.54
C ASN A 315 10.86 21.50 -21.79
N GLU A 316 9.90 21.68 -22.70
CA GLU A 316 8.86 20.69 -23.00
C GLU A 316 9.35 19.68 -24.07
N GLY A 317 9.85 18.53 -23.61
CA GLY A 317 10.24 17.41 -24.47
C GLY A 317 9.06 16.61 -25.06
N SER A 318 9.34 15.78 -26.07
CA SER A 318 8.36 14.85 -26.64
C SER A 318 7.91 13.81 -25.60
N GLY A 319 6.60 13.66 -25.39
CA GLY A 319 6.01 12.70 -24.44
C GLY A 319 5.63 13.29 -23.08
N ILE A 320 6.02 14.54 -22.80
CA ILE A 320 5.57 15.28 -21.61
C ILE A 320 4.15 15.81 -21.86
N SER A 321 3.27 15.60 -20.88
CA SER A 321 1.91 16.14 -20.88
C SER A 321 1.96 17.66 -20.93
N GLN A 322 1.17 18.24 -21.83
CA GLN A 322 0.97 19.69 -21.90
C GLN A 322 -0.31 20.16 -21.22
N MET A 323 -0.95 19.27 -20.47
CA MET A 323 -2.17 19.57 -19.75
C MET A 323 -1.93 20.73 -18.81
N ASP A 324 -2.87 21.66 -18.77
CA ASP A 324 -2.71 22.87 -17.98
C ASP A 324 -4.06 23.48 -17.61
N ILE A 325 -4.04 24.20 -16.50
CA ILE A 325 -5.13 25.07 -16.10
C ILE A 325 -4.54 26.46 -15.93
N GLN A 326 -5.05 27.42 -16.68
CA GLN A 326 -4.49 28.76 -16.73
C GLN A 326 -5.52 29.75 -16.27
N VAL A 327 -5.14 30.62 -15.33
CA VAL A 327 -5.99 31.72 -14.87
C VAL A 327 -5.33 33.01 -15.27
N TYR A 328 -5.98 33.77 -16.17
CA TYR A 328 -5.52 35.07 -16.63
C TYR A 328 -6.38 36.17 -16.00
N TRP A 329 -5.76 37.16 -15.36
CA TRP A 329 -6.45 38.31 -14.77
C TRP A 329 -6.42 39.51 -15.71
N TYR A 330 -7.58 40.16 -15.91
CA TYR A 330 -7.74 41.26 -16.86
C TYR A 330 -7.34 42.64 -16.33
N GLY A 331 -7.04 42.78 -15.03
CA GLY A 331 -6.65 44.07 -14.45
C GLY A 331 -7.79 45.03 -14.12
N ASN A 332 -9.05 44.57 -14.15
CA ASN A 332 -10.21 45.46 -13.96
C ASN A 332 -10.65 45.65 -12.50
N CYS A 333 -10.26 44.75 -11.60
CA CYS A 333 -10.57 44.84 -10.17
C CYS A 333 -9.58 44.02 -9.33
N ASN A 334 -9.56 44.28 -8.02
CA ASN A 334 -8.83 43.44 -7.08
C ASN A 334 -9.37 42.00 -7.09
N MET A 335 -8.47 41.04 -7.16
CA MET A 335 -8.80 39.62 -7.21
C MET A 335 -7.86 38.83 -6.29
N TRP A 336 -8.44 37.89 -5.54
CA TRP A 336 -7.70 36.92 -4.74
C TRP A 336 -8.04 35.53 -5.23
N ILE A 337 -7.03 34.68 -5.42
CA ILE A 337 -7.20 33.27 -5.76
C ILE A 337 -6.40 32.41 -4.78
N ASP A 338 -7.04 31.39 -4.25
CA ASP A 338 -6.47 30.46 -3.27
C ASP A 338 -5.91 29.21 -3.99
N TYR A 339 -6.79 28.37 -4.53
CA TYR A 339 -6.43 27.20 -5.31
C TYR A 339 -7.33 27.03 -6.52
N VAL A 340 -6.95 26.12 -7.42
CA VAL A 340 -7.81 25.54 -8.44
C VAL A 340 -8.08 24.08 -8.10
N ARG A 341 -9.32 23.76 -7.76
CA ARG A 341 -9.75 22.38 -7.51
C ARG A 341 -10.25 21.75 -8.80
N VAL A 342 -9.92 20.49 -9.01
CA VAL A 342 -10.45 19.65 -10.08
C VAL A 342 -11.07 18.42 -9.46
N ASP A 343 -12.38 18.27 -9.66
CA ASP A 343 -13.13 17.10 -9.21
C ASP A 343 -13.65 16.34 -10.44
N ASN A 344 -13.56 15.01 -10.45
CA ASN A 344 -14.44 14.22 -11.33
C ASN A 344 -15.89 14.22 -10.79
N GLU A 345 -16.83 13.71 -11.57
CA GLU A 345 -18.26 13.76 -11.18
C GLU A 345 -18.58 13.06 -9.86
N ILE A 346 -17.85 11.99 -9.55
CA ILE A 346 -17.99 11.23 -8.32
C ILE A 346 -17.54 12.11 -7.14
N ALA A 347 -16.32 12.66 -7.20
CA ALA A 347 -15.79 13.53 -6.16
C ALA A 347 -16.63 14.81 -5.99
N ASN A 348 -17.07 15.42 -7.10
CA ASN A 348 -17.89 16.61 -7.09
C ASN A 348 -19.20 16.39 -6.33
N ARG A 349 -19.85 15.23 -6.53
CA ARG A 349 -21.07 14.87 -5.82
C ARG A 349 -20.80 14.45 -4.37
N LEU A 350 -19.82 13.58 -4.16
CA LEU A 350 -19.52 12.99 -2.85
C LEU A 350 -19.06 14.05 -1.84
N LEU A 351 -18.19 14.97 -2.27
CA LEU A 351 -17.52 15.94 -1.42
C LEU A 351 -18.18 17.33 -1.41
N LYS A 352 -19.39 17.46 -1.96
CA LYS A 352 -20.17 18.71 -1.88
C LYS A 352 -20.65 18.96 -0.45
N SER A 353 -20.82 20.22 -0.09
CA SER A 353 -21.41 20.59 1.22
C SER A 353 -22.81 19.96 1.36
N GLY A 354 -23.03 19.21 2.43
CA GLY A 354 -24.27 18.45 2.67
C GLY A 354 -24.26 17.01 2.13
N GLY A 355 -23.26 16.62 1.34
CA GLY A 355 -23.18 15.29 0.73
C GLY A 355 -24.21 15.08 -0.38
N ASP A 356 -24.15 13.92 -1.04
CA ASP A 356 -25.14 13.49 -2.03
C ASP A 356 -26.04 12.42 -1.43
N ASP A 357 -27.35 12.66 -1.37
CA ASP A 357 -28.31 11.77 -0.71
C ASP A 357 -28.30 10.34 -1.26
N GLU A 358 -27.95 10.15 -2.53
CA GLU A 358 -27.79 8.82 -3.12
C GLU A 358 -26.51 8.15 -2.59
N TYR A 359 -25.37 8.84 -2.64
CA TYR A 359 -24.10 8.27 -2.19
C TYR A 359 -24.06 8.06 -0.67
N GLU A 360 -24.64 8.96 0.11
CA GLU A 360 -24.83 8.77 1.56
C GLU A 360 -25.68 7.53 1.85
N ARG A 361 -26.72 7.28 1.05
CA ARG A 361 -27.55 6.07 1.19
C ARG A 361 -26.80 4.82 0.81
N TRP A 362 -26.01 4.84 -0.26
CA TRP A 362 -25.15 3.72 -0.66
C TRP A 362 -24.15 3.35 0.43
N ILE A 363 -23.49 4.33 1.06
CA ILE A 363 -22.56 4.06 2.16
C ILE A 363 -23.31 3.46 3.36
N ARG A 364 -24.53 3.92 3.68
CA ARG A 364 -25.36 3.34 4.75
C ARG A 364 -25.72 1.89 4.47
N TRP A 365 -26.12 1.56 3.25
CA TRP A 365 -26.44 0.19 2.86
C TRP A 365 -25.24 -0.75 3.03
N GLU A 366 -24.05 -0.33 2.60
CA GLU A 366 -22.84 -1.13 2.79
C GLU A 366 -22.39 -1.19 4.27
N ALA A 367 -22.69 -0.14 5.06
CA ALA A 367 -22.50 -0.19 6.51
C ALA A 367 -23.46 -1.19 7.19
N ASP A 368 -24.71 -1.32 6.73
CA ASP A 368 -25.66 -2.32 7.22
C ASP A 368 -25.15 -3.75 6.96
N ILE A 369 -24.58 -3.99 5.77
CA ILE A 369 -23.91 -5.25 5.40
C ILE A 369 -22.73 -5.53 6.34
N ALA A 370 -21.90 -4.51 6.61
CA ALA A 370 -20.78 -4.61 7.54
C ALA A 370 -21.20 -4.88 8.99
N ASN A 371 -22.37 -4.38 9.39
CA ASN A 371 -22.93 -4.55 10.73
C ASN A 371 -23.73 -5.85 10.92
N TYR A 372 -24.08 -6.55 9.83
CA TYR A 372 -24.82 -7.81 9.90
C TYR A 372 -24.09 -8.84 10.76
N ILE A 373 -24.84 -9.44 11.69
CA ILE A 373 -24.37 -10.49 12.58
C ILE A 373 -25.10 -11.79 12.22
N PRO A 374 -24.40 -12.79 11.67
CA PRO A 374 -24.98 -14.10 11.42
C PRO A 374 -25.54 -14.75 12.70
N PRO A 375 -26.53 -15.66 12.59
CA PRO A 375 -27.15 -16.32 13.74
C PRO A 375 -26.18 -17.05 14.68
N ASN A 376 -25.06 -17.54 14.17
CA ASN A 376 -24.02 -18.22 14.96
C ASN A 376 -23.00 -17.26 15.61
N LEU A 377 -23.23 -15.95 15.51
CA LEU A 377 -22.43 -14.85 16.05
C LEU A 377 -21.02 -14.69 15.45
N PHE A 378 -20.63 -15.54 14.50
CA PHE A 378 -19.38 -15.35 13.78
C PHE A 378 -19.57 -14.27 12.72
N LYS A 379 -18.82 -13.16 12.82
CA LYS A 379 -18.85 -12.08 11.83
C LYS A 379 -17.80 -12.34 10.74
N PRO A 380 -18.17 -12.74 9.51
CA PRO A 380 -17.19 -12.97 8.43
C PRO A 380 -16.55 -11.67 7.94
N GLN A 381 -17.23 -10.53 8.03
CA GLN A 381 -16.75 -9.27 7.46
C GLN A 381 -15.44 -8.82 8.13
N PHE A 382 -14.36 -8.71 7.36
CA PHE A 382 -13.07 -8.21 7.84
C PHE A 382 -12.89 -6.73 7.54
N LYS A 383 -12.80 -6.38 6.25
CA LYS A 383 -12.54 -5.03 5.73
C LYS A 383 -13.16 -4.86 4.36
N PHE A 384 -13.39 -3.61 3.97
CA PHE A 384 -13.53 -3.26 2.55
C PHE A 384 -12.15 -3.03 1.96
N TYR A 385 -11.89 -3.58 0.78
CA TYR A 385 -10.61 -3.50 0.11
C TYR A 385 -10.67 -2.53 -1.06
N ILE A 386 -9.63 -1.71 -1.21
CA ILE A 386 -9.39 -0.86 -2.38
C ILE A 386 -7.99 -1.21 -2.91
N GLU A 387 -7.88 -1.50 -4.19
CA GLU A 387 -6.61 -1.76 -4.88
C GLU A 387 -6.34 -0.62 -5.87
N GLU A 388 -5.12 -0.55 -6.41
CA GLU A 388 -4.78 0.29 -7.56
C GLU A 388 -5.34 1.73 -7.59
N PHE A 389 -5.35 2.41 -6.43
CA PHE A 389 -5.82 3.80 -6.36
C PHE A 389 -4.76 4.79 -6.81
N GLU A 390 -5.19 5.90 -7.40
CA GLU A 390 -4.38 7.06 -7.74
C GLU A 390 -4.35 8.07 -6.57
N PHE A 391 -3.31 8.90 -6.50
CA PHE A 391 -3.12 9.82 -5.37
C PHE A 391 -4.32 10.77 -5.16
N ASN A 392 -4.93 11.26 -6.25
CA ASN A 392 -6.11 12.12 -6.20
C ASN A 392 -7.41 11.37 -5.78
N ASN A 393 -7.39 10.05 -5.58
CA ASN A 393 -8.52 9.31 -4.98
C ASN A 393 -8.60 9.46 -3.45
N ILE A 394 -7.48 9.77 -2.80
CA ILE A 394 -7.35 9.82 -1.33
C ILE A 394 -8.44 10.67 -0.64
N PRO A 395 -8.84 11.86 -1.16
CA PRO A 395 -9.91 12.65 -0.55
C PRO A 395 -11.24 11.88 -0.47
N CYS A 396 -11.61 11.15 -1.52
CA CYS A 396 -12.84 10.37 -1.56
C CYS A 396 -12.75 9.12 -0.69
N MET A 397 -11.62 8.40 -0.75
CA MET A 397 -11.33 7.28 0.17
C MET A 397 -11.47 7.71 1.63
N GLY A 398 -10.93 8.89 2.00
CA GLY A 398 -11.02 9.40 3.36
C GLY A 398 -12.43 9.82 3.77
N TYR A 399 -13.23 10.34 2.84
CA TYR A 399 -14.65 10.61 3.10
C TYR A 399 -15.42 9.32 3.37
N VAL A 400 -15.30 8.35 2.45
CA VAL A 400 -15.98 7.05 2.55
C VAL A 400 -15.58 6.33 3.83
N ASN A 401 -14.29 6.25 4.15
CA ASN A 401 -13.81 5.57 5.35
C ASN A 401 -14.31 6.22 6.65
N LYS A 402 -14.28 7.56 6.75
CA LYS A 402 -14.79 8.27 7.92
C LYS A 402 -16.28 8.07 8.10
N LYS A 403 -17.05 8.06 7.01
CA LYS A 403 -18.49 7.75 7.06
C LYS A 403 -18.76 6.32 7.48
N LEU A 404 -18.01 5.35 6.96
CA LEU A 404 -18.10 3.97 7.41
C LEU A 404 -17.80 3.84 8.90
N GLN A 405 -16.74 4.49 9.41
CA GLN A 405 -16.40 4.49 10.84
C GLN A 405 -17.46 5.17 11.72
N GLN A 406 -18.28 6.09 11.17
CA GLN A 406 -19.41 6.69 11.89
C GLN A 406 -20.65 5.79 11.91
N LEU A 407 -20.83 4.96 10.88
CA LEU A 407 -22.02 4.14 10.67
C LEU A 407 -21.84 2.69 11.13
N THR A 408 -20.60 2.24 11.25
CA THR A 408 -20.25 0.93 11.81
C THR A 408 -19.78 1.10 13.26
N SER A 409 -19.86 0.03 14.05
CA SER A 409 -19.34 0.04 15.42
C SER A 409 -17.82 0.37 15.48
N PRO A 410 -17.29 0.91 16.60
CA PRO A 410 -15.88 1.33 16.69
C PRO A 410 -14.87 0.21 16.39
N ASP A 411 -15.27 -1.06 16.52
CA ASP A 411 -14.42 -2.24 16.31
C ASP A 411 -14.74 -3.02 15.02
N THR A 412 -15.55 -2.45 14.10
CA THR A 412 -15.98 -3.12 12.85
C THR A 412 -15.25 -2.67 11.59
N VAL A 413 -15.60 -3.32 10.47
CA VAL A 413 -15.17 -3.11 9.08
C VAL A 413 -14.98 -1.64 8.72
N ASP A 414 -13.82 -1.33 8.15
CA ASP A 414 -13.50 -0.06 7.52
C ASP A 414 -12.68 -0.32 6.24
N LEU A 415 -12.17 0.72 5.59
CA LEU A 415 -11.32 0.56 4.41
C LEU A 415 -9.92 0.04 4.79
N MET A 416 -9.41 -0.82 3.91
CA MET A 416 -8.02 -1.23 3.80
C MET A 416 -7.61 -1.03 2.34
N ALA A 417 -6.41 -0.51 2.11
CA ALA A 417 -5.91 -0.31 0.76
C ALA A 417 -4.55 -0.99 0.55
N CYS A 418 -4.34 -1.53 -0.66
CA CYS A 418 -3.02 -1.84 -1.17
C CYS A 418 -2.31 -0.54 -1.55
N TYR A 419 -1.22 -0.23 -0.84
CA TYR A 419 -0.32 0.82 -1.26
C TYR A 419 0.58 0.28 -2.38
N TYR A 420 0.09 0.35 -3.61
CA TYR A 420 0.87 0.05 -4.81
C TYR A 420 1.73 1.28 -5.18
N TYR A 421 3.05 1.15 -5.03
CA TYR A 421 3.98 2.26 -5.17
C TYR A 421 3.93 2.94 -6.54
N GLY A 422 3.73 2.17 -7.62
CA GLY A 422 3.67 2.70 -8.98
C GLY A 422 2.53 3.71 -9.17
N LEU A 423 1.31 3.35 -8.79
CA LEU A 423 0.14 4.21 -8.96
C LEU A 423 0.13 5.38 -7.98
N PHE A 424 0.60 5.15 -6.75
CA PHE A 424 0.72 6.23 -5.78
C PHE A 424 1.62 7.37 -6.26
N ARG A 425 2.67 7.08 -7.04
CA ARG A 425 3.63 8.10 -7.50
C ARG A 425 3.40 8.60 -8.93
N ASN A 426 2.45 8.05 -9.69
CA ASN A 426 2.29 8.36 -11.12
C ASN A 426 2.08 9.85 -11.41
N HIS A 427 1.48 10.58 -10.47
CA HIS A 427 1.28 12.02 -10.58
C HIS A 427 2.58 12.84 -10.44
N LEU A 428 3.63 12.25 -9.85
CA LEU A 428 4.88 12.93 -9.59
C LEU A 428 5.67 13.15 -10.89
N PRO A 429 6.36 14.29 -11.03
CA PRO A 429 7.18 14.53 -12.19
C PRO A 429 8.42 13.64 -12.25
N TRP A 430 8.50 12.84 -13.33
CA TRP A 430 9.56 11.86 -13.54
C TRP A 430 10.96 12.48 -13.55
N ASN A 431 11.11 13.65 -14.16
CA ASN A 431 12.40 14.31 -14.23
C ASN A 431 12.76 15.04 -12.95
N ASP A 432 11.82 15.60 -12.19
CA ASP A 432 12.13 16.14 -10.84
C ASP A 432 12.53 15.01 -9.88
N TYR A 433 11.95 13.83 -10.07
CA TYR A 433 12.31 12.61 -9.35
C TYR A 433 13.73 12.10 -9.66
N ASN A 434 14.26 12.35 -10.87
CA ASN A 434 15.59 11.88 -11.29
C ASN A 434 16.68 12.97 -11.28
N SER A 435 16.34 14.24 -11.54
CA SER A 435 17.28 15.34 -11.81
C SER A 435 17.49 16.32 -10.65
N LEU A 436 16.51 16.48 -9.74
CA LEU A 436 16.70 17.22 -8.48
C LEU A 436 17.33 16.34 -7.37
N GLY A 437 18.06 15.31 -7.82
CA GLY A 437 18.24 14.08 -7.09
C GLY A 437 16.94 13.30 -7.08
N MET A 438 16.99 12.07 -6.58
CA MET A 438 15.84 11.52 -5.88
C MET A 438 15.18 12.64 -5.05
N TRP A 439 13.95 12.46 -4.61
CA TRP A 439 13.74 12.50 -3.17
C TRP A 439 15.12 12.41 -2.41
N THR A 440 15.75 13.57 -2.13
CA THR A 440 17.21 13.62 -1.85
C THR A 440 17.47 12.84 -0.56
N ASP A 441 18.72 12.73 -0.09
CA ASP A 441 18.92 12.19 1.27
C ASP A 441 18.09 12.93 2.36
N THR A 442 17.50 14.09 2.04
CA THR A 442 16.60 14.84 2.93
C THR A 442 15.10 14.55 2.77
N LYS A 443 14.65 13.83 1.75
CA LYS A 443 13.25 13.46 1.58
C LYS A 443 13.21 12.17 0.78
N LYS A 444 13.03 10.98 1.36
CA LYS A 444 12.73 9.73 0.59
C LYS A 444 11.22 9.53 0.57
N LEU A 445 10.61 8.86 -0.42
CA LEU A 445 9.23 8.37 -0.21
C LEU A 445 9.29 7.34 0.91
N ASP A 446 9.11 7.84 2.12
CA ASP A 446 9.35 7.15 3.37
C ASP A 446 8.05 7.05 4.17
N ALA A 447 8.18 6.48 5.36
CA ALA A 447 7.06 6.24 6.24
C ALA A 447 6.29 7.53 6.56
N ASP A 448 6.98 8.65 6.81
CA ASP A 448 6.35 9.91 7.23
C ASP A 448 5.44 10.46 6.14
N ILE A 449 5.88 10.42 4.88
CA ILE A 449 5.07 10.86 3.74
C ILE A 449 3.86 9.97 3.53
N VAL A 450 4.03 8.64 3.57
CA VAL A 450 2.87 7.73 3.42
C VAL A 450 1.91 7.91 4.59
N ASN A 451 2.41 8.14 5.80
CA ASN A 451 1.56 8.44 6.95
C ASN A 451 0.77 9.74 6.74
N GLU A 452 1.45 10.83 6.38
CA GLU A 452 0.85 12.16 6.24
C GLU A 452 -0.12 12.26 5.04
N LEU A 453 0.23 11.65 3.92
CA LEU A 453 -0.53 11.79 2.68
C LEU A 453 -1.60 10.71 2.50
N LEU A 454 -1.43 9.51 3.08
CA LEU A 454 -2.39 8.41 2.93
C LEU A 454 -3.05 8.00 4.25
N ILE A 455 -2.29 7.66 5.28
CA ILE A 455 -2.86 7.07 6.50
C ILE A 455 -3.67 8.08 7.32
N GLN A 456 -3.15 9.28 7.57
CA GLN A 456 -3.84 10.32 8.34
C GLN A 456 -5.10 10.84 7.62
N PRO A 457 -5.07 11.16 6.31
CA PRO A 457 -6.25 11.70 5.63
C PRO A 457 -7.38 10.68 5.53
N THR A 458 -7.03 9.41 5.27
CA THR A 458 -8.01 8.33 5.15
C THR A 458 -8.52 7.83 6.50
N GLY A 459 -7.66 7.84 7.53
CA GLY A 459 -7.98 7.27 8.84
C GLY A 459 -8.05 5.74 8.84
N MET A 460 -7.46 5.06 7.85
CA MET A 460 -7.42 3.60 7.79
C MET A 460 -6.69 3.01 9.01
N ARG A 461 -7.18 1.87 9.51
CA ARG A 461 -6.57 1.17 10.66
C ARG A 461 -5.60 0.07 10.26
N HIS A 462 -5.69 -0.37 9.01
CA HIS A 462 -4.87 -1.40 8.42
C HIS A 462 -4.51 -0.97 7.00
N PHE A 463 -3.31 -1.34 6.57
CA PHE A 463 -2.88 -1.17 5.19
C PHE A 463 -2.17 -2.42 4.69
N PHE A 464 -1.97 -2.46 3.39
CA PHE A 464 -1.45 -3.62 2.71
C PHE A 464 -0.27 -3.23 1.81
N THR A 465 0.72 -4.10 1.71
CA THR A 465 1.87 -3.93 0.81
C THR A 465 2.06 -5.16 -0.05
N GLU A 466 2.24 -4.92 -1.35
CA GLU A 466 2.48 -5.92 -2.38
C GLU A 466 3.96 -5.93 -2.76
N ILE A 467 4.56 -7.12 -2.84
CA ILE A 467 6.00 -7.23 -3.02
C ILE A 467 6.39 -8.43 -3.88
N TYR A 468 7.00 -8.14 -5.04
CA TYR A 468 7.38 -9.13 -6.06
C TYR A 468 8.86 -9.04 -6.43
N PRO A 469 9.73 -9.83 -5.76
CA PRO A 469 11.16 -9.79 -6.03
C PRO A 469 11.61 -10.58 -7.26
N PHE A 470 10.73 -11.41 -7.85
CA PHE A 470 11.15 -12.40 -8.85
C PHE A 470 10.53 -12.10 -10.22
N THR A 471 11.28 -11.39 -11.05
CA THR A 471 10.94 -11.09 -12.44
C THR A 471 11.45 -12.17 -13.40
N SER A 472 10.81 -12.29 -14.56
CA SER A 472 11.25 -13.15 -15.66
C SER A 472 11.77 -12.30 -16.84
N ASN A 473 12.54 -12.91 -17.74
CA ASN A 473 13.03 -12.21 -18.93
C ASN A 473 11.96 -12.11 -20.01
N ASP A 474 11.86 -10.97 -20.68
CA ASP A 474 11.02 -10.83 -21.88
C ASP A 474 11.81 -11.28 -23.11
N VAL A 475 11.76 -12.56 -23.44
CA VAL A 475 12.41 -13.11 -24.65
C VAL A 475 11.79 -12.62 -25.96
N LYS A 476 10.61 -11.97 -25.91
CA LYS A 476 9.91 -11.43 -27.08
C LYS A 476 10.25 -9.96 -27.34
N LYS A 477 10.90 -9.25 -26.41
CA LYS A 477 11.47 -7.92 -26.66
C LYS A 477 12.65 -8.01 -27.63
N ILE A 478 12.77 -7.04 -28.55
CA ILE A 478 13.88 -6.94 -29.50
C ILE A 478 14.58 -5.59 -29.28
N PRO A 479 15.85 -5.57 -28.82
CA PRO A 479 16.67 -6.74 -28.47
C PRO A 479 16.15 -7.44 -27.19
N PRO A 480 16.42 -8.74 -27.02
CA PRO A 480 16.09 -9.46 -25.79
C PRO A 480 16.79 -8.77 -24.62
N GLU A 481 16.07 -8.48 -23.55
CA GLU A 481 16.71 -7.95 -22.35
C GLU A 481 17.67 -8.99 -21.76
N PRO A 482 18.85 -8.59 -21.25
CA PRO A 482 19.80 -9.51 -20.64
C PRO A 482 19.13 -10.28 -19.50
N LEU A 483 19.38 -11.59 -19.46
CA LEU A 483 18.75 -12.54 -18.55
C LEU A 483 18.95 -12.11 -17.07
N PHE A 484 17.91 -11.61 -16.40
CA PHE A 484 17.94 -11.07 -15.04
C PHE A 484 17.77 -12.13 -13.96
N SER A 485 17.02 -13.21 -14.23
CA SER A 485 16.66 -14.20 -13.22
C SER A 485 17.56 -15.44 -13.17
N LYS A 486 17.82 -15.95 -11.97
CA LYS A 486 18.61 -17.17 -11.71
C LYS A 486 17.85 -18.20 -10.88
N LEU A 487 18.26 -19.46 -11.00
CA LEU A 487 17.84 -20.61 -10.21
C LEU A 487 19.08 -21.45 -9.84
N PRO A 488 19.09 -22.13 -8.68
CA PRO A 488 20.21 -22.99 -8.32
C PRO A 488 20.13 -24.33 -9.07
N VAL A 489 21.28 -24.88 -9.46
CA VAL A 489 21.40 -26.22 -10.11
C VAL A 489 20.87 -27.39 -9.25
N THR A 490 20.56 -27.13 -7.98
CA THR A 490 19.91 -28.09 -7.08
C THR A 490 18.43 -28.27 -7.39
N ILE A 491 17.82 -27.39 -8.18
CA ILE A 491 16.46 -27.52 -8.70
C ILE A 491 16.49 -28.28 -10.05
N PRO A 492 15.50 -29.15 -10.34
CA PRO A 492 15.40 -29.81 -11.64
C PRO A 492 15.33 -28.79 -12.78
N SER A 493 16.08 -29.04 -13.86
CA SER A 493 15.92 -28.28 -15.11
C SER A 493 14.61 -28.69 -15.77
N THR A 494 13.66 -27.78 -15.89
CA THR A 494 12.42 -28.03 -16.64
C THR A 494 12.43 -27.18 -17.92
N ASN A 495 12.10 -27.83 -19.05
CA ASN A 495 12.01 -27.19 -20.39
C ASN A 495 10.66 -26.48 -20.60
N THR A 496 10.05 -25.94 -19.55
CA THR A 496 8.75 -25.26 -19.69
C THR A 496 8.97 -23.83 -20.17
N GLY A 497 8.15 -23.38 -21.12
CA GLY A 497 8.20 -22.02 -21.68
C GLY A 497 7.91 -20.89 -20.69
N CYS A 498 7.68 -21.21 -19.40
CA CYS A 498 7.47 -20.26 -18.31
C CYS A 498 8.77 -19.90 -17.55
N ILE A 499 9.84 -20.67 -17.73
CA ILE A 499 11.05 -20.54 -16.92
C ILE A 499 12.09 -19.75 -17.70
N TYR A 500 12.06 -18.45 -17.52
CA TYR A 500 13.09 -17.56 -18.04
C TYR A 500 14.12 -17.25 -16.95
N ALA A 501 14.86 -18.28 -16.52
CA ALA A 501 15.93 -18.16 -15.54
C ALA A 501 17.15 -19.03 -15.90
N ILE A 502 18.35 -18.56 -15.57
CA ILE A 502 19.60 -19.31 -15.77
C ILE A 502 19.87 -20.20 -14.55
N LEU A 503 20.28 -21.45 -14.79
CA LEU A 503 20.78 -22.35 -13.73
C LEU A 503 22.21 -22.00 -13.33
N GLU A 504 22.44 -21.85 -12.03
CA GLU A 504 23.70 -21.37 -11.46
C GLU A 504 24.13 -22.20 -10.25
N SER A 505 25.40 -22.13 -9.88
CA SER A 505 25.87 -22.78 -8.65
C SER A 505 25.15 -22.18 -7.42
N PRO A 506 24.93 -22.95 -6.34
CA PRO A 506 24.31 -22.45 -5.11
C PRO A 506 24.93 -21.16 -4.58
N ASP A 507 26.26 -21.06 -4.55
CA ASP A 507 26.96 -19.85 -4.07
C ASP A 507 26.70 -18.62 -4.97
N SER A 508 26.72 -18.80 -6.30
CA SER A 508 26.41 -17.74 -7.28
C SER A 508 24.95 -17.32 -7.22
N TYR A 509 24.04 -18.29 -7.06
CA TYR A 509 22.61 -18.04 -6.93
C TYR A 509 22.28 -17.32 -5.62
N ASP A 510 22.80 -17.78 -4.47
CA ASP A 510 22.50 -17.18 -3.17
C ASP A 510 22.98 -15.72 -3.10
N THR A 511 24.14 -15.41 -3.72
CA THR A 511 24.67 -14.04 -3.85
C THR A 511 23.78 -13.16 -4.73
N TRP A 512 23.29 -13.69 -5.85
CA TRP A 512 22.30 -13.01 -6.68
C TRP A 512 21.00 -12.78 -5.93
N LEU A 513 20.50 -13.77 -5.18
CA LEU A 513 19.27 -13.67 -4.41
C LEU A 513 19.38 -12.55 -3.36
N GLN A 514 20.51 -12.46 -2.63
CA GLN A 514 20.70 -11.35 -1.69
C GLN A 514 20.74 -10.00 -2.40
N THR A 515 21.38 -9.92 -3.57
CA THR A 515 21.37 -8.71 -4.38
C THR A 515 19.93 -8.34 -4.80
N GLN A 516 19.12 -9.31 -5.23
CA GLN A 516 17.74 -9.06 -5.61
C GLN A 516 16.86 -8.59 -4.46
N LEU A 517 17.05 -9.14 -3.27
CA LEU A 517 16.27 -8.73 -2.11
C LEU A 517 16.74 -7.39 -1.55
N ASP A 518 18.06 -7.14 -1.55
CA ASP A 518 18.68 -6.14 -0.66
C ASP A 518 19.49 -5.05 -1.36
N ASN A 519 19.48 -4.95 -2.69
CA ASN A 519 20.22 -3.90 -3.40
C ASN A 519 19.84 -2.51 -2.83
N PRO A 520 20.82 -1.71 -2.38
CA PRO A 520 20.57 -0.42 -1.72
C PRO A 520 20.04 0.67 -2.66
N SER A 521 20.03 0.46 -3.98
CA SER A 521 19.45 1.41 -4.91
C SER A 521 18.00 1.69 -4.55
N PHE A 522 17.65 2.97 -4.42
CA PHE A 522 16.26 3.35 -4.24
C PHE A 522 15.52 2.99 -5.53
N PRO A 523 14.56 2.06 -5.47
CA PRO A 523 14.02 1.45 -6.67
C PRO A 523 13.19 2.48 -7.45
N THR A 524 13.61 2.74 -8.69
CA THR A 524 12.86 3.60 -9.61
C THR A 524 11.71 2.87 -10.27
N THR A 525 11.64 1.55 -10.15
CA THR A 525 10.54 0.69 -10.56
C THR A 525 10.46 -0.54 -9.65
N GLU A 526 9.30 -1.18 -9.58
CA GLU A 526 9.05 -2.37 -8.74
C GLU A 526 9.72 -3.67 -9.22
N TYR A 527 10.35 -3.61 -10.39
CA TYR A 527 11.07 -4.72 -11.01
C TYR A 527 12.58 -4.68 -10.69
N GLU A 528 13.04 -3.63 -10.02
CA GLU A 528 14.44 -3.46 -9.65
C GLU A 528 14.82 -4.27 -8.42
N SER A 529 16.03 -4.82 -8.45
CA SER A 529 16.68 -5.42 -7.28
C SER A 529 16.61 -4.45 -6.10
N GLY A 530 16.32 -4.96 -4.90
CA GLY A 530 16.21 -4.18 -3.67
C GLY A 530 14.79 -3.70 -3.34
N TRP A 531 13.84 -3.74 -4.29
CA TRP A 531 12.45 -3.32 -4.03
C TRP A 531 11.84 -4.06 -2.83
N PHE A 532 12.09 -5.37 -2.72
CA PHE A 532 11.49 -6.18 -1.66
C PHE A 532 11.82 -5.69 -0.26
N THR A 533 13.11 -5.55 0.06
CA THR A 533 13.55 -5.10 1.38
C THR A 533 13.14 -3.65 1.63
N ASN A 534 13.14 -2.79 0.62
CA ASN A 534 12.71 -1.39 0.76
C ASN A 534 11.21 -1.28 1.10
N ALA A 535 10.35 -1.98 0.37
CA ALA A 535 8.91 -1.96 0.60
C ALA A 535 8.54 -2.46 2.00
N ILE A 536 9.17 -3.55 2.46
CA ILE A 536 8.84 -4.13 3.75
C ILE A 536 9.41 -3.34 4.94
N LYS A 537 10.58 -2.72 4.77
CA LYS A 537 11.13 -1.77 5.76
C LYS A 537 10.23 -0.53 5.86
N LEU A 538 9.80 0.02 4.72
CA LEU A 538 8.83 1.13 4.68
C LEU A 538 7.54 0.77 5.43
N ALA A 539 6.98 -0.42 5.19
CA ALA A 539 5.78 -0.88 5.90
C ALA A 539 6.00 -1.00 7.42
N ASN A 540 7.14 -1.56 7.86
CA ASN A 540 7.49 -1.65 9.28
C ASN A 540 7.64 -0.25 9.92
N ASP A 541 8.35 0.65 9.27
CA ASP A 541 8.58 2.01 9.76
C ASP A 541 7.27 2.81 9.80
N LEU A 542 6.42 2.67 8.77
CA LEU A 542 5.08 3.25 8.74
C LEU A 542 4.23 2.73 9.89
N THR A 543 4.28 1.43 10.18
CA THR A 543 3.58 0.84 11.32
C THR A 543 4.09 1.37 12.66
N LYS A 544 5.39 1.66 12.80
CA LYS A 544 5.96 2.24 14.03
C LYS A 544 5.47 3.67 14.27
N ILE A 545 5.45 4.52 13.24
CA ILE A 545 5.05 5.93 13.38
C ILE A 545 3.53 6.11 13.46
N SER A 546 2.76 5.30 12.73
CA SER A 546 1.30 5.44 12.63
C SER A 546 0.54 4.61 13.67
N GLY A 547 1.21 3.61 14.25
CA GLY A 547 0.58 2.59 15.10
C GLY A 547 -0.41 1.67 14.37
N LYS A 548 -0.45 1.72 13.02
CA LYS A 548 -1.34 0.90 12.19
C LYS A 548 -0.66 -0.38 11.77
N GLN A 549 -1.41 -1.48 11.79
CA GLN A 549 -0.87 -2.79 11.41
C GLN A 549 -0.86 -2.95 9.89
N PHE A 550 0.11 -3.70 9.38
CA PHE A 550 0.21 -4.03 7.96
C PHE A 550 0.07 -5.52 7.70
N ILE A 551 -0.39 -5.84 6.49
CA ILE A 551 -0.47 -7.18 5.91
C ILE A 551 0.41 -7.18 4.65
N THR A 552 1.01 -8.33 4.32
CA THR A 552 1.90 -8.46 3.17
C THR A 552 1.32 -9.39 2.10
N MET A 553 1.60 -9.09 0.83
CA MET A 553 1.41 -9.96 -0.34
C MET A 553 2.72 -10.56 -0.87
N PRO A 554 3.11 -11.78 -0.44
CA PRO A 554 4.19 -12.48 -1.10
C PRO A 554 3.77 -13.00 -2.49
N GLN A 555 4.70 -12.95 -3.43
CA GLN A 555 4.56 -13.62 -4.74
C GLN A 555 4.45 -15.13 -4.59
N THR A 556 3.50 -15.76 -5.28
CA THR A 556 3.39 -17.23 -5.36
C THR A 556 3.02 -17.76 -6.74
N HIS A 557 2.93 -16.87 -7.73
CA HIS A 557 2.50 -17.18 -9.09
C HIS A 557 3.58 -16.76 -10.10
N SER A 558 3.48 -17.31 -11.31
CA SER A 558 4.09 -16.71 -12.50
C SER A 558 3.06 -15.86 -13.24
N CYS A 559 3.52 -14.81 -13.90
CA CYS A 559 2.74 -13.98 -14.80
C CYS A 559 3.57 -13.66 -16.04
N GLN A 560 2.97 -13.82 -17.21
CA GLN A 560 3.54 -13.36 -18.47
C GLN A 560 2.46 -12.63 -19.25
N THR A 561 2.59 -11.31 -19.28
CA THR A 561 1.83 -10.41 -20.12
C THR A 561 2.81 -9.56 -20.92
N THR A 562 2.86 -9.81 -22.22
CA THR A 562 3.86 -9.19 -23.13
C THR A 562 3.79 -7.67 -23.06
N GLY A 563 4.91 -7.01 -22.75
CA GLY A 563 4.99 -5.55 -22.64
C GLY A 563 4.33 -4.93 -21.40
N ILE A 564 3.78 -5.74 -20.47
CA ILE A 564 3.12 -5.25 -19.25
C ILE A 564 3.79 -5.81 -18.00
N GLU A 565 3.80 -7.13 -17.81
CA GLU A 565 4.33 -7.76 -16.60
C GLU A 565 4.95 -9.13 -16.91
N ASN A 566 6.13 -9.38 -16.34
CA ASN A 566 6.88 -10.62 -16.53
C ASN A 566 7.45 -11.09 -15.17
N ARG A 567 6.78 -12.06 -14.57
CA ARG A 567 7.08 -12.68 -13.28
C ARG A 567 7.33 -14.18 -13.46
N ARG A 568 8.46 -14.67 -12.95
CA ARG A 568 8.67 -16.11 -12.87
C ARG A 568 7.98 -16.68 -11.64
N GLU A 569 7.67 -17.97 -11.68
CA GLU A 569 7.16 -18.65 -10.50
C GLU A 569 8.29 -18.76 -9.46
N PRO A 570 8.04 -18.42 -8.18
CA PRO A 570 9.01 -18.67 -7.11
C PRO A 570 9.10 -20.15 -6.75
N THR A 571 10.27 -20.59 -6.28
CA THR A 571 10.47 -21.93 -5.70
C THR A 571 9.78 -22.03 -4.34
N ASN A 572 9.60 -23.25 -3.82
CA ASN A 572 9.02 -23.42 -2.48
C ASN A 572 9.84 -22.70 -1.39
N GLU A 573 11.16 -22.73 -1.50
CA GLU A 573 12.11 -22.09 -0.61
C GLU A 573 12.03 -20.56 -0.68
N GLU A 574 11.79 -20.00 -1.88
CA GLU A 574 11.64 -18.56 -2.09
C GLU A 574 10.32 -18.03 -1.54
N ILE A 575 9.22 -18.78 -1.68
CA ILE A 575 7.93 -18.47 -1.03
C ILE A 575 8.11 -18.49 0.49
N ARG A 576 8.79 -19.51 1.01
CA ARG A 576 9.10 -19.64 2.44
C ARG A 576 9.93 -18.46 2.94
N LEU A 577 10.98 -18.10 2.22
CA LEU A 577 11.86 -16.98 2.55
C LEU A 577 11.09 -15.66 2.60
N THR A 578 10.41 -15.28 1.51
CA THR A 578 9.72 -13.99 1.40
C THR A 578 8.64 -13.83 2.46
N THR A 579 7.90 -14.90 2.76
CA THR A 579 6.90 -14.91 3.85
C THR A 579 7.55 -14.75 5.22
N ASN A 580 8.65 -15.46 5.49
CA ASN A 580 9.36 -15.37 6.76
C ASN A 580 10.03 -14.00 6.94
N LEU A 581 10.57 -13.40 5.88
CA LEU A 581 11.08 -12.03 5.93
C LEU A 581 9.97 -11.06 6.33
N ALA A 582 8.75 -11.21 5.79
CA ALA A 582 7.62 -10.37 6.19
C ALA A 582 7.25 -10.50 7.67
N LEU A 583 7.25 -11.72 8.20
CA LEU A 583 7.04 -11.99 9.62
C LEU A 583 8.14 -11.35 10.49
N SER A 584 9.39 -11.37 10.03
CA SER A 584 10.51 -10.73 10.74
C SER A 584 10.34 -9.22 10.92
N TYR A 585 9.67 -8.56 9.97
CA TYR A 585 9.34 -7.13 10.01
C TYR A 585 8.01 -6.85 10.72
N GLY A 586 7.36 -7.87 11.31
CA GLY A 586 6.21 -7.70 12.18
C GLY A 586 4.87 -7.59 11.45
N THR A 587 4.77 -8.08 10.21
CA THR A 587 3.49 -8.19 9.52
C THR A 587 2.47 -8.93 10.38
N LYS A 588 1.20 -8.52 10.30
CA LYS A 588 0.11 -9.10 11.07
C LYS A 588 -0.81 -9.99 10.24
N GLY A 589 -0.43 -10.28 8.99
CA GLY A 589 -1.15 -11.18 8.09
C GLY A 589 -0.41 -11.45 6.78
N ILE A 590 -0.78 -12.54 6.13
CA ILE A 590 -0.26 -12.97 4.81
C ILE A 590 -1.45 -13.25 3.89
N ILE A 591 -1.49 -12.58 2.74
CA ILE A 591 -2.44 -12.87 1.67
C ILE A 591 -1.59 -13.13 0.44
N TYR A 592 -1.73 -14.24 -0.27
CA TYR A 592 -0.91 -14.50 -1.46
C TYR A 592 -1.58 -13.96 -2.73
N PHE A 593 -0.81 -13.46 -3.70
CA PHE A 593 -1.40 -12.99 -4.95
C PHE A 593 -1.64 -14.11 -5.96
N TRP A 594 -2.86 -14.07 -6.50
CA TRP A 594 -3.54 -14.92 -7.49
C TRP A 594 -3.64 -16.41 -7.15
N TYR A 595 -4.87 -16.84 -6.83
CA TYR A 595 -5.24 -18.22 -6.54
C TYR A 595 -5.51 -19.11 -7.78
N GLY A 596 -6.22 -18.63 -8.82
CA GLY A 596 -6.41 -19.33 -10.11
C GLY A 596 -5.32 -19.08 -11.18
N GLY A 597 -5.46 -19.67 -12.37
CA GLY A 597 -4.57 -19.41 -13.50
C GLY A 597 -5.20 -19.81 -14.84
N TYR A 598 -4.85 -19.10 -15.92
CA TYR A 598 -5.44 -19.28 -17.26
C TYR A 598 -4.73 -20.33 -18.14
N GLY A 599 -3.89 -21.18 -17.53
CA GLY A 599 -3.25 -22.32 -18.18
C GLY A 599 -1.72 -22.22 -18.26
N ASP A 600 -1.09 -23.37 -18.52
CA ASP A 600 0.36 -23.47 -18.71
C ASP A 600 0.82 -22.63 -19.91
N CYS A 601 2.04 -22.08 -19.84
CA CYS A 601 2.55 -21.11 -20.80
C CYS A 601 2.54 -21.63 -22.23
N SER A 602 1.46 -21.37 -22.95
CA SER A 602 1.40 -21.53 -24.39
C SER A 602 2.11 -20.33 -25.04
N PRO A 603 3.03 -20.56 -26.01
CA PRO A 603 3.69 -19.48 -26.76
C PRO A 603 2.72 -18.49 -27.41
N GLU A 604 1.46 -18.91 -27.62
CA GLU A 604 0.42 -18.21 -28.39
C GLU A 604 -0.53 -17.38 -27.52
N VAL A 605 -0.55 -17.56 -26.20
CA VAL A 605 -1.50 -16.87 -25.30
C VAL A 605 -0.85 -15.61 -24.73
N TYR A 606 -1.47 -14.45 -24.99
CA TYR A 606 -0.98 -13.12 -24.62
C TYR A 606 -0.99 -12.83 -23.10
N ASN A 607 -1.55 -13.72 -22.28
CA ASN A 607 -1.65 -13.63 -20.82
C ASN A 607 -1.58 -15.03 -20.19
N ALA A 608 -0.41 -15.46 -19.71
CA ALA A 608 -0.27 -16.71 -18.96
C ALA A 608 0.01 -16.41 -17.49
N MET A 609 -0.88 -16.82 -16.59
CA MET A 609 -0.72 -16.65 -15.15
C MET A 609 -1.00 -17.98 -14.45
N ASN A 610 -0.06 -18.44 -13.60
CA ASN A 610 -0.17 -19.73 -12.91
C ASN A 610 -0.14 -19.56 -11.38
N GLY A 611 -1.33 -19.59 -10.76
CA GLY A 611 -1.53 -19.54 -9.32
C GLY A 611 -1.43 -20.89 -8.60
N PHE A 612 -2.34 -21.17 -7.67
CA PHE A 612 -2.44 -22.44 -6.94
C PHE A 612 -3.36 -23.47 -7.60
N LEU A 613 -4.27 -23.01 -8.45
CA LEU A 613 -5.16 -23.82 -9.27
C LEU A 613 -4.88 -23.61 -10.75
N THR A 614 -5.07 -24.66 -11.54
CA THR A 614 -5.04 -24.62 -13.01
C THR A 614 -6.47 -24.73 -13.54
N MET A 615 -6.82 -23.89 -14.52
CA MET A 615 -8.07 -24.02 -15.25
C MET A 615 -7.96 -25.16 -16.28
N GLU A 616 -8.84 -26.14 -16.18
CA GLU A 616 -9.08 -27.14 -17.21
C GLU A 616 -10.27 -26.69 -18.08
N VAL A 617 -10.04 -26.65 -19.40
CA VAL A 617 -11.07 -26.30 -20.39
C VAL A 617 -11.50 -27.58 -21.11
N ASN A 618 -12.72 -28.03 -20.84
CA ASN A 618 -13.33 -29.21 -21.47
C ASN A 618 -14.56 -28.79 -22.29
N GLY A 619 -14.34 -28.29 -23.50
CA GLY A 619 -15.41 -27.74 -24.34
C GLY A 619 -15.85 -26.36 -23.85
N LEU A 620 -17.12 -26.22 -23.44
CA LEU A 620 -17.66 -24.99 -22.82
C LEU A 620 -17.54 -24.99 -21.29
N ASP A 621 -17.21 -26.14 -20.68
CA ASP A 621 -17.05 -26.26 -19.25
C ASP A 621 -15.63 -25.88 -18.84
N THR A 622 -15.54 -24.95 -17.88
CA THR A 622 -14.28 -24.61 -17.21
C THR A 622 -14.34 -25.18 -15.81
N SER A 623 -13.31 -25.94 -15.43
CA SER A 623 -13.14 -26.43 -14.06
C SER A 623 -11.76 -26.04 -13.56
N TYR A 624 -11.57 -26.02 -12.25
CA TYR A 624 -10.29 -25.68 -11.66
C TYR A 624 -9.80 -26.83 -10.79
N VAL A 625 -8.56 -27.23 -11.02
CA VAL A 625 -7.92 -28.34 -10.31
C VAL A 625 -6.69 -27.86 -9.55
N PRO A 626 -6.39 -28.48 -8.39
CA PRO A 626 -5.14 -28.27 -7.67
C PRO A 626 -3.89 -28.41 -8.55
N ARG A 627 -3.05 -27.37 -8.57
CA ARG A 627 -1.72 -27.46 -9.17
C ARG A 627 -0.71 -27.96 -8.14
N THR A 628 -0.61 -29.28 -8.03
CA THR A 628 0.18 -29.95 -6.99
C THR A 628 1.68 -29.68 -7.11
N ASN A 629 2.20 -29.47 -8.33
CA ASN A 629 3.60 -29.17 -8.58
C ASN A 629 3.79 -27.74 -9.10
N ASN A 630 4.87 -27.07 -8.66
CA ASN A 630 5.30 -25.82 -9.28
C ASN A 630 6.00 -26.10 -10.63
N SER A 631 6.40 -25.03 -11.33
CA SER A 631 7.11 -25.12 -12.63
C SER A 631 8.42 -25.93 -12.57
N TYR A 632 8.93 -26.22 -11.37
CA TYR A 632 10.17 -26.92 -11.11
C TYR A 632 9.97 -28.33 -10.56
N GLU A 633 8.76 -28.89 -10.70
CA GLU A 633 8.38 -30.23 -10.23
C GLU A 633 8.44 -30.40 -8.70
N GLN A 634 8.60 -29.33 -7.93
CA GLN A 634 8.47 -29.40 -6.47
C GLN A 634 6.99 -29.47 -6.10
N ASN A 635 6.65 -30.30 -5.09
CA ASN A 635 5.30 -30.33 -4.55
C ASN A 635 4.99 -28.98 -3.88
N LYS A 636 4.24 -28.14 -4.59
CA LYS A 636 3.92 -26.76 -4.22
C LYS A 636 3.02 -26.72 -3.00
N TRP A 637 2.04 -27.63 -2.96
CA TRP A 637 1.05 -27.67 -1.91
C TRP A 637 1.67 -28.08 -0.58
N ASP A 638 2.44 -29.18 -0.54
CA ASP A 638 3.08 -29.63 0.70
C ASP A 638 3.98 -28.56 1.32
N GLY A 639 4.74 -27.83 0.49
CA GLY A 639 5.58 -26.72 0.93
C GLY A 639 4.78 -25.61 1.62
N LEU A 640 3.67 -25.20 1.03
CA LEU A 640 2.78 -24.18 1.59
C LEU A 640 2.02 -24.66 2.81
N ILE A 641 1.53 -25.89 2.79
CA ILE A 641 0.84 -26.52 3.94
C ILE A 641 1.78 -26.52 5.15
N ALA A 642 3.04 -26.91 4.96
CA ALA A 642 4.05 -26.89 6.02
C ALA A 642 4.30 -25.47 6.55
N LEU A 643 4.46 -24.48 5.66
CA LEU A 643 4.63 -23.07 6.02
C LEU A 643 3.41 -22.55 6.81
N HIS A 644 2.19 -22.85 6.36
CA HIS A 644 0.96 -22.40 7.01
C HIS A 644 0.77 -23.03 8.39
N LYS A 645 1.10 -24.32 8.55
CA LYS A 645 1.11 -24.99 9.87
C LYS A 645 2.05 -24.25 10.83
N GLN A 646 3.23 -23.85 10.36
CA GLN A 646 4.19 -23.08 11.14
C GLN A 646 3.65 -21.68 11.50
N ILE A 647 3.12 -20.94 10.53
CA ILE A 647 2.54 -19.61 10.75
C ILE A 647 1.39 -19.65 11.76
N ARG A 648 0.51 -20.65 11.69
CA ARG A 648 -0.61 -20.80 12.64
C ARG A 648 -0.14 -20.96 14.08
N GLN A 649 1.00 -21.63 14.30
CA GLN A 649 1.59 -21.76 15.63
C GLN A 649 2.20 -20.43 16.11
N TRP A 650 2.77 -19.64 15.21
CA TRP A 650 3.35 -18.33 15.56
C TRP A 650 2.34 -17.18 15.66
N ALA A 651 1.21 -17.28 14.96
CA ALA A 651 0.23 -16.20 14.83
C ALA A 651 -0.19 -15.58 16.18
N PRO A 652 -0.48 -16.34 17.26
CA PRO A 652 -0.81 -15.75 18.56
C PRO A 652 0.28 -14.83 19.13
N TYR A 653 1.55 -15.12 18.85
CA TYR A 653 2.68 -14.29 19.29
C TYR A 653 2.81 -13.04 18.44
N PHE A 654 2.78 -13.18 17.12
CA PHE A 654 2.85 -12.03 16.22
C PHE A 654 1.73 -11.03 16.48
N LEU A 655 0.52 -11.48 16.79
CA LEU A 655 -0.60 -10.59 17.13
C LEU A 655 -0.38 -9.80 18.43
N ASN A 656 0.43 -10.33 19.35
CA ASN A 656 0.72 -9.71 20.65
C ASN A 656 2.02 -8.89 20.67
N PHE A 657 2.91 -9.07 19.70
CA PHE A 657 4.14 -8.29 19.62
C PHE A 657 3.85 -6.82 19.34
N ASN A 658 4.43 -5.97 20.17
CA ASN A 658 4.37 -4.53 20.03
C ASN A 658 5.32 -4.09 18.92
N THR A 659 4.76 -3.44 17.91
CA THR A 659 5.47 -3.03 16.69
C THR A 659 6.58 -2.03 16.95
N ALA A 660 6.49 -1.22 18.01
CA ALA A 660 7.56 -0.31 18.43
C ALA A 660 8.85 -1.05 18.84
N PHE A 661 8.75 -2.33 19.21
CA PHE A 661 9.88 -3.17 19.60
C PHE A 661 10.22 -4.26 18.57
N THR A 662 9.60 -4.22 17.38
CA THR A 662 9.98 -5.09 16.28
C THR A 662 11.19 -4.52 15.56
N ASN A 663 12.32 -5.19 15.66
CA ASN A 663 13.53 -4.85 14.93
C ASN A 663 14.01 -6.05 14.14
N SER A 664 14.39 -5.85 12.88
CA SER A 664 14.82 -6.90 11.96
C SER A 664 16.08 -6.43 11.24
N TYR A 665 17.08 -7.30 11.15
CA TYR A 665 18.43 -6.98 10.68
C TYR A 665 18.93 -8.04 9.69
N ILE A 666 19.49 -7.56 8.58
CA ILE A 666 20.19 -8.37 7.57
C ILE A 666 21.63 -8.57 8.04
N TYR A 667 21.94 -9.74 8.59
CA TYR A 667 23.13 -9.94 9.42
C TYR A 667 24.47 -9.90 8.64
N TYR A 668 24.46 -10.21 7.34
CA TYR A 668 25.68 -10.12 6.51
C TYR A 668 26.08 -8.67 6.17
N LYS A 669 25.16 -7.70 6.34
CA LYS A 669 25.44 -6.28 6.10
C LYS A 669 26.05 -5.64 7.34
N ASP A 670 27.26 -5.11 7.21
CA ASP A 670 28.04 -4.57 8.33
C ASP A 670 27.28 -3.56 9.20
N ASN A 671 26.62 -2.59 8.59
CA ASN A 671 25.86 -1.56 9.32
C ASN A 671 24.68 -2.13 10.11
N GLU A 672 23.93 -3.07 9.51
CA GLU A 672 22.80 -3.72 10.18
C GLU A 672 23.28 -4.70 11.26
N ARG A 673 24.36 -5.43 11.01
CA ARG A 673 25.02 -6.30 11.99
C ARG A 673 25.47 -5.53 13.22
N GLN A 674 26.22 -4.43 13.03
CA GLN A 674 26.67 -3.62 14.16
C GLN A 674 25.49 -3.03 14.93
N SER A 675 24.44 -2.56 14.23
CA SER A 675 23.23 -2.09 14.92
C SER A 675 22.50 -3.21 15.66
N PHE A 676 22.50 -4.44 15.17
CA PHE A 676 21.90 -5.58 15.85
C PHE A 676 22.68 -5.94 17.12
N LEU A 677 23.99 -6.12 17.02
CA LEU A 677 24.85 -6.51 18.15
C LEU A 677 24.90 -5.45 19.26
N THR A 678 24.71 -4.17 18.92
CA THR A 678 24.73 -3.08 19.92
C THR A 678 23.37 -2.78 20.55
N LYS A 679 22.25 -3.14 19.90
CA LYS A 679 20.90 -2.80 20.36
C LYS A 679 20.09 -4.02 20.83
N SER A 680 20.65 -5.22 20.73
CA SER A 680 19.99 -6.44 21.15
C SER A 680 20.85 -7.20 22.16
N TYR A 681 20.29 -8.27 22.72
CA TYR A 681 20.98 -9.17 23.63
C TYR A 681 21.89 -10.19 22.92
N PHE A 682 22.23 -9.98 21.64
CA PHE A 682 23.14 -10.85 20.88
C PHE A 682 24.55 -10.26 20.83
N ASN A 683 25.55 -11.12 21.04
CA ASN A 683 26.96 -10.79 20.82
C ASN A 683 27.46 -11.35 19.48
N TYR A 684 26.94 -12.51 19.05
CA TYR A 684 27.33 -13.12 17.78
C TYR A 684 26.29 -14.12 17.24
N ILE A 685 26.17 -14.21 15.92
CA ILE A 685 25.53 -15.32 15.20
C ILE A 685 26.59 -15.93 14.28
N ALA A 686 26.79 -17.24 14.42
CA ALA A 686 27.64 -18.05 13.56
C ALA A 686 26.78 -18.97 12.68
N SER A 687 27.13 -19.06 11.41
CA SER A 687 26.48 -19.91 10.41
C SER A 687 27.48 -20.91 9.86
N PHE A 688 27.06 -22.16 9.74
CA PHE A 688 27.91 -23.24 9.24
C PHE A 688 27.23 -23.98 8.09
N LYS A 689 28.00 -24.29 7.05
CA LYS A 689 27.60 -25.15 5.93
C LYS A 689 28.28 -26.53 6.02
N PRO A 690 27.71 -27.58 5.44
CA PRO A 690 28.39 -28.87 5.33
C PRO A 690 29.69 -28.75 4.53
N GLY A 691 30.76 -29.39 4.98
CA GLY A 691 32.01 -29.50 4.23
C GLY A 691 33.24 -29.74 5.12
N ASP A 692 34.40 -29.99 4.53
CA ASP A 692 35.62 -30.26 5.28
C ASP A 692 36.11 -28.99 6.01
N PRO A 693 36.43 -29.05 7.31
CA PRO A 693 36.80 -27.87 8.09
C PRO A 693 38.01 -27.15 7.48
N GLN A 694 37.77 -26.00 6.87
CA GLN A 694 38.82 -25.06 6.48
C GLN A 694 38.52 -23.70 7.10
N VAL A 695 39.52 -23.12 7.75
CA VAL A 695 39.43 -21.79 8.32
C VAL A 695 39.69 -20.79 7.20
N LEU A 696 38.61 -20.21 6.64
CA LEU A 696 38.67 -19.32 5.47
C LEU A 696 38.49 -17.83 5.79
N CYS A 697 38.26 -17.47 7.06
CA CYS A 697 37.94 -16.08 7.47
C CYS A 697 38.96 -15.52 8.48
N PRO A 698 40.19 -15.15 8.06
CA PRO A 698 41.19 -14.57 8.94
C PRO A 698 40.67 -13.27 9.56
N GLY A 699 40.54 -13.22 10.89
CA GLY A 699 40.08 -12.04 11.65
C GLY A 699 38.72 -12.19 12.35
N GLU A 700 37.91 -13.20 11.98
CA GLU A 700 36.66 -13.51 12.71
C GLU A 700 36.83 -14.58 13.78
N ILE A 701 37.94 -15.32 13.73
CA ILE A 701 38.27 -16.44 14.62
C ILE A 701 38.29 -16.01 16.10
N GLU A 702 38.78 -14.80 16.41
CA GLU A 702 38.83 -14.28 17.78
C GLU A 702 37.43 -14.10 18.39
N LYS A 703 36.42 -13.79 17.57
CA LYS A 703 35.02 -13.65 18.01
C LYS A 703 34.30 -15.00 18.16
N MET A 704 34.94 -16.09 17.73
CA MET A 704 34.42 -17.45 17.79
C MET A 704 35.16 -18.33 18.80
N SER A 705 36.03 -17.77 19.66
CA SER A 705 36.82 -18.55 20.62
C SER A 705 35.98 -19.51 21.47
N ASP A 706 34.70 -19.16 21.67
CA ASP A 706 33.76 -19.89 22.50
C ASP A 706 32.92 -20.92 21.72
N ILE A 707 33.00 -20.94 20.38
CA ILE A 707 32.32 -21.93 19.54
C ILE A 707 33.35 -22.99 19.10
N PRO A 708 33.26 -24.23 19.61
CA PRO A 708 34.19 -25.28 19.24
C PRO A 708 34.02 -25.65 17.75
N PRO A 709 35.13 -25.89 17.03
CA PRO A 709 35.06 -26.39 15.67
C PRO A 709 34.36 -27.76 15.64
N GLU A 710 33.50 -27.96 14.65
CA GLU A 710 32.79 -29.21 14.44
C GLU A 710 33.30 -29.91 13.18
N GLN A 711 33.40 -31.24 13.24
CA GLN A 711 33.80 -32.03 12.10
C GLN A 711 32.74 -31.94 10.99
N ASN A 712 33.19 -31.85 9.74
CA ASN A 712 32.34 -31.76 8.55
C ASN A 712 31.49 -30.48 8.45
N LEU A 713 31.88 -29.42 9.17
CA LEU A 713 31.28 -28.09 9.05
C LEU A 713 32.31 -27.02 8.66
N ILE A 714 31.91 -26.16 7.74
CA ILE A 714 32.64 -24.96 7.31
C ILE A 714 31.90 -23.73 7.81
N PHE A 715 32.62 -22.79 8.40
CA PHE A 715 32.08 -21.52 8.85
C PHE A 715 31.85 -20.57 7.66
N ASP A 716 30.68 -19.93 7.60
CA ASP A 716 30.41 -18.83 6.66
C ASP A 716 31.10 -17.55 7.19
N CYS A 717 31.91 -16.86 6.37
CA CYS A 717 32.42 -15.54 6.74
C CYS A 717 31.27 -14.53 6.90
N GLN A 718 31.50 -13.39 7.55
CA GLN A 718 30.48 -12.34 7.72
C GLN A 718 29.77 -11.97 6.42
N SER A 719 30.52 -11.75 5.34
CA SER A 719 29.97 -11.40 4.02
C SER A 719 29.07 -12.47 3.41
N GLU A 720 29.17 -13.70 3.91
CA GLU A 720 28.40 -14.86 3.47
C GLU A 720 27.39 -15.31 4.53
N THR A 721 27.28 -14.65 5.69
CA THR A 721 26.33 -15.05 6.73
C THR A 721 24.93 -14.54 6.38
N TYR A 722 24.33 -15.10 5.33
CA TYR A 722 23.00 -14.76 4.80
C TYR A 722 21.89 -15.20 5.76
N VAL A 723 21.79 -14.50 6.88
CA VAL A 723 20.83 -14.70 7.97
C VAL A 723 20.05 -13.41 8.20
N GLN A 724 18.74 -13.52 8.42
CA GLN A 724 17.94 -12.45 9.01
C GLN A 724 17.80 -12.73 10.51
N ALA A 725 18.01 -11.71 11.34
CA ALA A 725 17.73 -11.78 12.77
C ALA A 725 16.72 -10.71 13.15
N ALA A 726 15.64 -11.11 13.82
CA ALA A 726 14.64 -10.19 14.34
C ALA A 726 14.41 -10.38 15.83
N THR A 727 14.10 -9.31 16.54
CA THR A 727 13.76 -9.29 17.97
C THR A 727 12.38 -8.70 18.19
N PHE A 728 11.64 -9.23 19.15
CA PHE A 728 10.29 -8.78 19.49
C PHE A 728 10.08 -8.67 21.00
N LYS A 729 9.12 -7.83 21.40
CA LYS A 729 8.64 -7.73 22.78
C LYS A 729 7.11 -7.63 22.81
N VAL A 730 6.52 -8.19 23.87
CA VAL A 730 5.11 -7.99 24.20
C VAL A 730 4.98 -6.76 25.11
N THR A 731 3.95 -5.95 24.92
CA THR A 731 3.70 -4.77 25.77
C THR A 731 3.63 -5.17 27.24
N GLY A 732 4.46 -4.53 28.09
CA GLY A 732 4.48 -4.78 29.53
C GLY A 732 5.17 -6.07 29.95
N SER A 733 5.79 -6.81 29.03
CA SER A 733 6.59 -8.01 29.32
C SER A 733 8.08 -7.72 29.14
N SER A 734 8.91 -8.26 30.03
CA SER A 734 10.37 -8.30 29.86
C SER A 734 10.85 -9.53 29.09
N THR A 735 9.95 -10.45 28.73
CA THR A 735 10.32 -11.68 28.02
C THR A 735 10.86 -11.37 26.62
N PRO A 736 12.10 -11.76 26.30
CA PRO A 736 12.68 -11.57 24.97
C PRO A 736 12.21 -12.66 23.99
N TYR A 737 11.97 -12.24 22.75
CA TYR A 737 11.64 -13.11 21.64
C TYR A 737 12.55 -12.78 20.46
N PHE A 738 12.95 -13.78 19.68
CA PHE A 738 13.70 -13.57 18.45
C PHE A 738 13.35 -14.57 17.37
N MET A 739 13.56 -14.18 16.12
CA MET A 739 13.40 -15.02 14.95
C MET A 739 14.71 -15.03 14.16
N ILE A 740 15.15 -16.22 13.76
CA ILE A 740 16.30 -16.42 12.86
C ILE A 740 15.76 -16.98 11.55
N ILE A 741 16.26 -16.46 10.43
CA ILE A 741 15.87 -16.90 9.08
C ILE A 741 17.12 -17.21 8.28
N ASN A 742 17.15 -18.37 7.63
CA ASN A 742 18.13 -18.69 6.61
C ASN A 742 17.71 -18.03 5.28
N ARG A 743 18.47 -17.05 4.81
CA ARG A 743 18.13 -16.24 3.62
C ARG A 743 18.50 -16.90 2.29
N ARG A 744 18.97 -18.15 2.33
CA ARG A 744 19.32 -18.96 1.16
C ARG A 744 18.13 -19.77 0.69
N CYS A 745 18.06 -20.04 -0.61
CA CYS A 745 16.95 -20.80 -1.19
C CYS A 745 17.41 -22.02 -2.02
N SER A 746 18.70 -22.34 -2.03
CA SER A 746 19.24 -23.51 -2.73
C SER A 746 18.81 -24.83 -2.05
N PRO A 747 17.94 -25.67 -2.64
CA PRO A 747 17.46 -26.89 -1.97
C PRO A 747 18.57 -27.90 -1.70
N VAL A 748 18.39 -28.75 -0.69
CA VAL A 748 19.32 -29.82 -0.36
C VAL A 748 19.27 -30.92 -1.41
N LYS A 749 20.40 -31.18 -2.08
CA LYS A 749 20.53 -32.23 -3.10
C LYS A 749 21.86 -32.95 -2.94
N THR A 750 21.80 -34.29 -2.83
CA THR A 750 22.99 -35.13 -2.69
C THR A 750 23.99 -34.86 -3.82
N GLY A 751 25.25 -34.62 -3.45
CA GLY A 751 26.35 -34.37 -4.39
C GLY A 751 26.49 -32.91 -4.85
N PHE A 752 25.67 -31.99 -4.33
CA PHE A 752 25.76 -30.56 -4.61
C PHE A 752 25.94 -29.78 -3.31
N ALA A 753 26.56 -28.59 -3.39
CA ALA A 753 26.46 -27.60 -2.33
C ALA A 753 24.98 -27.23 -2.13
N ASP A 754 24.60 -26.85 -0.92
CA ASP A 754 23.21 -26.57 -0.56
C ASP A 754 23.07 -25.32 0.32
N GLY A 755 21.83 -24.87 0.46
CA GLY A 755 21.49 -23.67 1.21
C GLY A 755 21.30 -23.89 2.70
N ARG A 756 21.30 -25.14 3.22
CA ARG A 756 21.07 -25.38 4.66
C ARG A 756 22.20 -24.83 5.50
N ARG A 757 21.86 -24.31 6.68
CA ARG A 757 22.84 -23.76 7.61
C ARG A 757 22.59 -24.23 9.03
N LYS A 758 23.64 -24.66 9.72
CA LYS A 758 23.61 -24.86 11.17
C LYS A 758 23.89 -23.51 11.83
N ILE A 759 23.02 -23.08 12.74
CA ILE A 759 23.13 -21.77 13.38
C ILE A 759 23.48 -21.93 14.87
N LYS A 760 24.51 -21.20 15.30
CA LYS A 760 24.89 -21.05 16.70
C LYS A 760 24.91 -19.59 17.08
N VAL A 761 24.52 -19.27 18.31
CA VAL A 761 24.43 -17.89 18.78
C VAL A 761 25.15 -17.70 20.10
N ILE A 762 25.73 -16.52 20.28
CA ILE A 762 26.32 -16.05 21.53
C ILE A 762 25.52 -14.83 21.97
N PHE A 763 25.06 -14.86 23.22
CA PHE A 763 24.31 -13.75 23.80
C PHE A 763 25.21 -12.80 24.58
N ASP A 764 24.86 -11.52 24.58
CA ASP A 764 25.48 -10.53 25.44
C ASP A 764 25.06 -10.78 26.89
N SER A 765 25.98 -11.40 27.62
CA SER A 765 25.83 -11.77 29.03
C SER A 765 25.73 -10.58 29.99
N TYR A 766 25.59 -9.35 29.52
CA TYR A 766 25.31 -8.18 30.36
C TYR A 766 24.10 -7.37 29.91
N HIS A 767 23.46 -7.74 28.80
CA HIS A 767 22.29 -7.03 28.29
C HIS A 767 21.12 -7.09 29.27
N ASN A 768 20.44 -5.95 29.47
CA ASN A 768 19.37 -5.79 30.47
C ASN A 768 18.17 -6.73 30.25
N ASP A 769 17.92 -7.13 29.01
CA ASP A 769 16.81 -8.03 28.68
C ASP A 769 17.02 -9.48 29.15
N ILE A 770 18.27 -9.88 29.42
CA ILE A 770 18.62 -11.26 29.80
C ILE A 770 19.51 -11.33 31.04
N ASN A 771 19.55 -10.26 31.85
CA ASN A 771 20.40 -10.20 33.06
C ASN A 771 19.72 -10.66 34.35
N SER A 772 18.45 -11.09 34.29
CA SER A 772 17.67 -11.49 35.46
C SER A 772 17.90 -12.93 35.92
N SER A 773 18.55 -13.78 35.14
CA SER A 773 18.93 -15.14 35.54
C SER A 773 20.31 -15.52 34.99
N GLU A 774 20.95 -16.47 35.67
CA GLU A 774 22.21 -17.10 35.27
C GLU A 774 21.99 -18.19 34.22
N VAL A 775 20.79 -18.77 34.13
CA VAL A 775 20.48 -19.84 33.16
C VAL A 775 19.21 -19.49 32.39
N TRP A 776 19.26 -19.67 31.08
CA TRP A 776 18.16 -19.36 30.18
C TRP A 776 17.88 -20.51 29.23
N ASP A 777 16.61 -20.88 29.14
CA ASP A 777 16.10 -21.80 28.14
C ASP A 777 15.67 -21.07 26.87
N ILE A 778 15.96 -21.67 25.72
CA ILE A 778 15.48 -21.23 24.41
C ILE A 778 14.37 -22.17 23.96
N LYS A 779 13.14 -21.66 23.90
CA LYS A 779 11.96 -22.43 23.49
C LYS A 779 11.58 -22.15 22.05
N ASP A 780 11.33 -23.20 21.26
CA ASP A 780 10.84 -23.08 19.87
C ASP A 780 9.32 -22.91 19.85
N LEU A 781 8.85 -21.75 19.39
CA LEU A 781 7.42 -21.44 19.30
C LEU A 781 6.77 -22.00 18.03
N GLY A 782 7.55 -22.56 17.11
CA GLY A 782 7.10 -23.24 15.90
C GLY A 782 6.88 -24.73 16.08
N GLN A 783 6.88 -25.23 17.32
CA GLN A 783 6.55 -26.61 17.66
C GLN A 783 5.48 -26.66 18.77
N PRO A 784 4.51 -27.60 18.70
CA PRO A 784 3.54 -27.79 19.77
C PRO A 784 4.22 -28.04 21.12
N GLY A 785 3.78 -27.32 22.16
CA GLY A 785 4.30 -27.46 23.52
C GLY A 785 5.53 -26.62 23.85
N GLU A 786 6.01 -25.77 22.92
CA GLU A 786 7.15 -24.86 23.12
C GLU A 786 8.39 -25.58 23.69
N PRO A 787 8.90 -26.65 23.05
CA PRO A 787 10.00 -27.43 23.58
C PRO A 787 11.27 -26.58 23.73
N THR A 788 12.03 -26.85 24.79
CA THR A 788 13.38 -26.30 24.96
C THR A 788 14.31 -26.91 23.91
N VAL A 789 14.87 -26.07 23.04
CA VAL A 789 15.85 -26.47 22.02
C VAL A 789 17.23 -26.62 22.61
N THR A 790 17.62 -25.64 23.44
CA THR A 790 18.91 -25.59 24.12
C THR A 790 18.83 -24.59 25.28
N SER A 791 19.87 -24.54 26.10
CA SER A 791 20.01 -23.62 27.22
C SER A 791 21.40 -23.00 27.21
N PHE A 792 21.54 -21.78 27.73
CA PHE A 792 22.83 -21.12 27.88
C PHE A 792 23.01 -20.56 29.30
N TYR A 793 24.26 -20.36 29.69
CA TYR A 793 24.68 -19.97 31.05
C TYR A 793 25.34 -18.59 31.07
N ARG A 794 25.26 -17.90 32.22
CA ARG A 794 25.89 -16.61 32.52
C ARG A 794 26.45 -16.61 33.97
N PRO A 795 27.62 -16.02 34.25
CA PRO A 795 28.62 -15.53 33.31
C PRO A 795 29.46 -16.69 32.75
N GLY A 796 29.71 -16.68 31.45
CA GLY A 796 30.54 -17.70 30.80
C GLY A 796 29.99 -18.03 29.43
N ALA A 797 30.76 -17.76 28.39
CA ALA A 797 30.32 -18.01 27.03
C ALA A 797 30.22 -19.52 26.78
N LEU A 798 29.00 -20.03 26.76
CA LEU A 798 28.63 -21.31 26.18
C LEU A 798 27.53 -20.97 25.17
N PHE A 799 27.91 -20.89 23.90
CA PHE A 799 27.01 -20.67 22.78
C PHE A 799 25.74 -21.53 22.86
N ALA A 800 24.66 -21.05 22.28
CA ALA A 800 23.45 -21.84 22.07
C ALA A 800 23.43 -22.41 20.65
N ASP A 801 23.29 -23.72 20.53
CA ASP A 801 23.11 -24.42 19.25
C ASP A 801 21.63 -24.46 18.88
N LEU A 802 21.24 -23.70 17.86
CA LEU A 802 19.86 -23.63 17.38
C LEU A 802 19.55 -24.72 16.34
N GLY A 803 20.54 -25.54 15.99
CA GLY A 803 20.44 -26.63 15.05
C GLY A 803 20.44 -26.19 13.58
N TRP A 804 19.97 -27.09 12.72
CA TRP A 804 19.90 -26.88 11.28
C TRP A 804 18.69 -26.05 10.87
N PHE A 805 18.90 -25.18 9.89
CA PHE A 805 17.88 -24.41 9.20
C PHE A 805 17.90 -24.80 7.72
N GLU A 806 16.77 -25.25 7.22
CA GLU A 806 16.56 -25.51 5.81
C GLU A 806 16.58 -24.20 5.00
N PRO A 807 16.77 -24.25 3.67
CA PRO A 807 16.66 -23.06 2.82
C PRO A 807 15.31 -22.35 2.97
N GLY A 808 15.33 -21.03 3.14
CA GLY A 808 14.16 -20.17 3.40
C GLY A 808 13.50 -20.38 4.76
N GLU A 809 14.02 -21.29 5.60
CA GLU A 809 13.46 -21.59 6.91
C GLU A 809 13.62 -20.44 7.89
N ALA A 810 12.60 -20.29 8.73
CA ALA A 810 12.70 -19.52 9.94
C ALA A 810 12.27 -20.32 11.16
N LYS A 811 12.78 -19.91 12.32
CA LYS A 811 12.35 -20.38 13.63
C LYS A 811 12.16 -19.18 14.55
N LEU A 812 11.06 -19.18 15.30
CA LEU A 812 10.71 -18.15 16.27
C LEU A 812 10.93 -18.73 17.67
N TYR A 813 11.67 -18.00 18.48
CA TYR A 813 12.10 -18.43 19.80
C TYR A 813 11.65 -17.48 20.90
N LYS A 814 11.52 -18.04 22.10
CA LYS A 814 11.29 -17.33 23.34
C LYS A 814 12.40 -17.67 24.32
N LEU A 815 12.96 -16.64 24.98
CA LEU A 815 13.91 -16.82 26.06
C LEU A 815 13.18 -16.89 27.41
N VAL A 816 13.45 -17.93 28.19
CA VAL A 816 12.81 -18.15 29.50
C VAL A 816 13.90 -18.28 30.57
N PRO A 817 13.89 -17.43 31.62
CA PRO A 817 14.84 -17.58 32.73
C PRO A 817 14.47 -18.81 33.55
N LEU A 818 15.49 -19.58 33.95
CA LEU A 818 15.37 -20.68 34.91
C LEU A 818 15.63 -20.21 36.34
#